data_AF-A0A0W0Z779-F1
#
_entry.id   AF-A0A0W0Z779-F1
#
_cell.length_a   1.000
_cell.length_b   1.000
_cell.length_c   1.000
_cell.angle_alpha   90.00
_cell.angle_beta   90.00
_cell.angle_gamma   90.00
#
_symmetry.space_group_name_H-M   'P 1'
#
loop_
_entity.id
_entity.type
_entity.pdbx_description
1 polymer ?
#
loop_
_entity_poly.entity_id
_entity_poly.type
_entity_poly.pdbx_seq_one_letter_code
_entity_poly.pdbx_strand_id
1 'polypeptide(L)'
;MGKEIRLTKENILAFIASADMTEEEKYEQLEPQLTLDLLMGPYTFNRTLFHFLVIHNLPVLFECIILTDERFQHCALHTDRLGRTVLHLIVGKEQDHSELLEMVLRTLPVLFNSTNERGDTALDTAIINENTWAIEAILDAKYKLPQLRELNPKLKPASRAYFSDDSKYKNLRMDTGLDVLKVFPAIDPAERTTAPRAQNKLALMFPHLFLRNHSASKSRAGLNDSPKSTGSSPKSTGSSPKGGSSFPQKSEPSLSSSSEMELSRNPFPKTIFKSFPPIVRSGSPLSSSSSRSSNGGSLRTSEDLSMSEGASTTTTTTTTSTSDLAKTALTNSSDLVRNLLNSDVSALERYLQAGREPNITNYLGRPLVIQAFFQAVSACAFGDEQMSVDTQRRFNTILAYADLEHAGTRKKVLKDYLNHRERAREVIQLACISLHQRVSALSTDLVFSLNQKSNAINRSLYDNGLVECYRKSVTKPDFTSIYPGDAAQQELACEIWNLCTLTKKDRYFDKKELSRLILGIQSGISLKNIIRAFIQLFPHFDRYQKLIAGFIVKELILTVNSKAGLETCALTLRCFLEQNIHPDTGLAQDGLQYKELMNELIALKHTFLDHPAVVNYGKLNNWLLYEPTLQVAEECSFDHLVHAALNKPLNDRTGEIKQIAAELRKLSLYYFQHISLDEFERGAWQKDQKATKSPNIVLATKLFNYLSNYFAFIILSQGANNINNSLNFMVELSCELAGHEDGPDLNSLMVISSALDSSPVSRLMNLNAGLDPKDASAIVELNALVSQKGNFPFLRMAISSFPDAIPFMGLFLTDLTMSSESNQILVAADVVAPIFTTILRVKDSAQRQSLIFSTDIFRFFNSEFIPPGNERLDCMSYRIQPFKGDVINLNQIRDYKELFQQLQEHYIDRQLVPVIVFNDTTYPLQRSIQLLLHWVLTHREEHRIAVGELKLFEKMLDKLRNILTHDYTFEPGLCFNPLFYRCKLIEARGEELPSFLKMPVRVEGETELRV
;
A
#
# COMPACT_ATOMS: atom_id res chain seq x y z
N MET A 1 5.87 43.75 -65.49
CA MET A 1 5.07 42.54 -65.75
C MET A 1 5.54 41.45 -64.78
N GLY A 2 4.92 41.35 -63.60
CA GLY A 2 5.15 40.23 -62.69
C GLY A 2 4.29 39.05 -63.13
N LYS A 3 4.87 37.88 -63.35
CA LYS A 3 4.10 36.65 -63.67
C LYS A 3 3.19 36.33 -62.48
N GLU A 4 1.87 36.28 -62.68
CA GLU A 4 0.96 35.65 -61.71
C GLU A 4 1.39 34.18 -61.52
N ILE A 5 1.99 33.88 -60.37
CA ILE A 5 2.34 32.51 -60.00
C ILE A 5 1.07 31.86 -59.44
N ARG A 6 0.56 30.83 -60.13
CA ARG A 6 -0.55 30.03 -59.63
C ARG A 6 -0.04 29.10 -58.51
N LEU A 7 -0.44 29.37 -57.28
CA LEU A 7 -0.03 28.61 -56.10
C LEU A 7 -0.89 27.34 -55.96
N THR A 8 -0.23 26.18 -55.95
CA THR A 8 -0.83 24.86 -55.73
C THR A 8 -0.30 24.29 -54.41
N LYS A 9 -0.94 23.24 -53.88
CA LYS A 9 -0.47 22.56 -52.65
C LYS A 9 0.99 22.07 -52.74
N GLU A 10 1.49 21.83 -53.95
CA GLU A 10 2.83 21.29 -54.22
C GLU A 10 3.91 22.37 -54.19
N ASN A 11 3.59 23.64 -54.52
CA ASN A 11 4.57 24.72 -54.60
C ASN A 11 4.46 25.76 -53.46
N ILE A 12 3.35 25.77 -52.71
CA ILE A 12 3.10 26.77 -51.65
C ILE A 12 4.08 26.71 -50.48
N LEU A 13 4.54 25.53 -50.07
CA LEU A 13 5.54 25.42 -48.99
C LEU A 13 6.91 25.95 -49.42
N ALA A 14 7.29 25.74 -50.68
CA ALA A 14 8.52 26.30 -51.25
C ALA A 14 8.42 27.83 -51.42
N PHE A 15 7.23 28.33 -51.75
CA PHE A 15 6.94 29.77 -51.81
C PHE A 15 7.02 30.43 -50.42
N ILE A 16 6.47 29.80 -49.38
CA ILE A 16 6.55 30.31 -47.99
C ILE A 16 8.01 30.35 -47.52
N ALA A 17 8.79 29.32 -47.87
CA ALA A 17 10.20 29.21 -47.48
C ALA A 17 11.17 30.08 -48.32
N SER A 18 10.73 30.76 -49.38
CA SER A 18 11.61 31.61 -50.19
C SER A 18 12.00 32.88 -49.42
N ALA A 19 13.28 33.29 -49.51
CA ALA A 19 13.79 34.49 -48.84
C ALA A 19 13.70 35.75 -49.73
N ASP A 20 13.27 35.59 -50.99
CA ASP A 20 13.37 36.62 -52.03
C ASP A 20 12.25 37.67 -51.99
N MET A 21 11.29 37.54 -51.07
CA MET A 21 10.10 38.40 -50.95
C MET A 21 9.78 38.71 -49.48
N THR A 22 9.30 39.92 -49.24
CA THR A 22 8.77 40.36 -47.93
C THR A 22 7.45 39.66 -47.58
N GLU A 23 7.06 39.65 -46.30
CA GLU A 23 5.81 38.99 -45.86
C GLU A 23 4.56 39.66 -46.47
N GLU A 24 4.60 40.97 -46.69
CA GLU A 24 3.55 41.75 -47.34
C GLU A 24 3.43 41.40 -48.83
N GLU A 25 4.55 41.30 -49.54
CA GLU A 25 4.57 40.86 -50.95
C GLU A 25 4.10 39.39 -51.10
N LYS A 26 4.42 38.54 -50.11
CA LYS A 26 3.91 37.16 -50.06
C LYS A 26 2.41 37.14 -49.83
N TYR A 27 1.87 38.01 -48.97
CA TYR A 27 0.43 38.12 -48.73
C TYR A 27 -0.30 38.63 -49.97
N GLU A 28 0.16 39.69 -50.63
CA GLU A 28 -0.47 40.24 -51.84
C GLU A 28 -0.60 39.21 -52.97
N GLN A 29 0.37 38.29 -53.10
CA GLN A 29 0.31 37.21 -54.10
C GLN A 29 -0.54 36.01 -53.65
N LEU A 30 -0.64 35.77 -52.34
CA LEU A 30 -1.36 34.64 -51.76
C LEU A 30 -2.85 34.93 -51.58
N GLU A 31 -3.22 36.15 -51.17
CA GLU A 31 -4.58 36.60 -50.86
C GLU A 31 -5.62 36.23 -51.93
N PRO A 32 -5.44 36.54 -53.23
CA PRO A 32 -6.43 36.21 -54.26
C PRO A 32 -6.59 34.71 -54.53
N GLN A 33 -5.71 33.86 -53.98
CA GLN A 33 -5.67 32.41 -54.19
C GLN A 33 -5.97 31.60 -52.91
N LEU A 34 -6.20 32.26 -51.78
CA LEU A 34 -6.52 31.62 -50.50
C LEU A 34 -7.85 30.88 -50.58
N THR A 35 -7.81 29.56 -50.41
CA THR A 35 -8.99 28.71 -50.29
C THR A 35 -8.86 27.85 -49.04
N LEU A 36 -10.00 27.43 -48.46
CA LEU A 36 -10.01 26.48 -47.33
C LEU A 36 -9.21 25.21 -47.66
N ASP A 37 -9.32 24.72 -48.89
CA ASP A 37 -8.56 23.55 -49.34
C ASP A 37 -7.06 23.74 -49.31
N LEU A 38 -6.57 24.94 -49.66
CA LEU A 38 -5.15 25.29 -49.61
C LEU A 38 -4.66 25.39 -48.16
N LEU A 39 -5.46 25.94 -47.25
CA LEU A 39 -5.12 26.05 -45.82
C LEU A 39 -5.17 24.71 -45.07
N MET A 40 -6.15 23.86 -45.43
CA MET A 40 -6.45 22.57 -44.80
C MET A 40 -5.76 21.37 -45.48
N GLY A 41 -5.00 21.60 -46.54
CA GLY A 41 -4.28 20.53 -47.23
C GLY A 41 -3.40 19.77 -46.23
N PRO A 42 -3.50 18.43 -46.13
CA PRO A 42 -2.63 17.67 -45.26
C PRO A 42 -1.22 17.68 -45.87
N TYR A 43 -0.42 18.65 -45.46
CA TYR A 43 0.99 18.71 -45.77
C TYR A 43 1.72 17.63 -44.95
N THR A 44 3.05 17.58 -45.03
CA THR A 44 3.83 16.55 -44.34
C THR A 44 3.48 16.51 -42.83
N PHE A 45 3.25 15.30 -42.31
CA PHE A 45 2.83 15.05 -40.91
C PHE A 45 1.45 15.59 -40.50
N ASN A 46 0.50 15.67 -41.44
CA ASN A 46 -0.88 16.13 -41.18
C ASN A 46 -0.93 17.57 -40.63
N ARG A 47 0.06 18.38 -41.02
CA ARG A 47 0.18 19.79 -40.66
C ARG A 47 -0.61 20.64 -41.63
N THR A 48 -1.28 21.67 -41.11
CA THR A 48 -1.92 22.73 -41.93
C THR A 48 -0.90 23.79 -42.33
N LEU A 49 -1.27 24.70 -43.23
CA LEU A 49 -0.39 25.80 -43.65
C LEU A 49 0.08 26.66 -42.46
N PHE A 50 -0.80 26.85 -41.46
CA PHE A 50 -0.51 27.59 -40.23
C PHE A 50 0.63 26.99 -39.40
N HIS A 51 0.78 25.65 -39.40
CA HIS A 51 1.93 25.02 -38.75
C HIS A 51 3.24 25.36 -39.47
N PHE A 52 3.22 25.48 -40.80
CA PHE A 52 4.40 25.85 -41.58
C PHE A 52 4.76 27.32 -41.45
N LEU A 53 3.77 28.22 -41.42
CA LEU A 53 3.97 29.64 -41.14
C LEU A 53 4.68 29.85 -39.79
N VAL A 54 4.28 29.08 -38.78
CA VAL A 54 4.93 29.06 -37.47
C VAL A 54 6.33 28.43 -37.51
N ILE A 55 6.51 27.35 -38.26
CA ILE A 55 7.82 26.69 -38.38
C ILE A 55 8.86 27.60 -39.03
N HIS A 56 8.43 28.46 -39.95
CA HIS A 56 9.26 29.42 -40.69
C HIS A 56 9.28 30.83 -40.07
N ASN A 57 8.63 31.03 -38.92
CA ASN A 57 8.56 32.30 -38.20
C ASN A 57 8.09 33.49 -39.06
N LEU A 58 6.88 33.37 -39.65
CA LEU A 58 6.27 34.42 -40.50
C LEU A 58 5.03 35.02 -39.79
N PRO A 59 5.21 35.89 -38.78
CA PRO A 59 4.12 36.39 -37.96
C PRO A 59 3.15 37.33 -38.69
N VAL A 60 3.64 38.18 -39.60
CA VAL A 60 2.81 39.15 -40.34
C VAL A 60 1.92 38.40 -41.32
N LEU A 61 2.48 37.44 -42.04
CA LEU A 61 1.73 36.59 -42.97
C LEU A 61 0.69 35.73 -42.23
N PHE A 62 1.03 35.21 -41.05
CA PHE A 62 0.10 34.47 -40.20
C PHE A 62 -1.08 35.35 -39.75
N GLU A 63 -0.80 36.57 -39.28
CA GLU A 63 -1.83 37.51 -38.86
C GLU A 63 -2.72 37.96 -40.02
N CYS A 64 -2.14 38.35 -41.15
CA CYS A 64 -2.90 38.78 -42.33
C CYS A 64 -3.86 37.69 -42.81
N ILE A 65 -3.41 36.43 -42.91
CA ILE A 65 -4.26 35.30 -43.35
C ILE A 65 -5.38 35.01 -42.34
N ILE A 66 -5.13 35.07 -41.04
CA ILE A 66 -6.17 34.85 -40.01
C ILE A 66 -7.24 35.94 -40.05
N LEU A 67 -6.85 37.17 -40.36
CA LEU A 67 -7.76 38.32 -40.43
C LEU A 67 -8.55 38.39 -41.75
N THR A 68 -8.15 37.65 -42.80
CA THR A 68 -8.84 37.65 -44.09
C THR A 68 -10.26 37.04 -44.01
N ASP A 69 -10.44 35.94 -43.28
CA ASP A 69 -11.74 35.23 -43.17
C ASP A 69 -11.82 34.49 -41.83
N GLU A 70 -12.91 34.68 -41.08
CA GLU A 70 -13.14 34.00 -39.79
C GLU A 70 -13.08 32.47 -39.91
N ARG A 71 -13.45 31.90 -41.07
CA ARG A 71 -13.40 30.45 -41.33
C ARG A 71 -11.97 29.91 -41.28
N PHE A 72 -10.96 30.76 -41.51
CA PHE A 72 -9.55 30.35 -41.49
C PHE A 72 -8.99 30.20 -40.06
N GLN A 73 -9.64 30.78 -39.05
CA GLN A 73 -9.29 30.56 -37.65
C GLN A 73 -9.47 29.09 -37.26
N HIS A 74 -10.55 28.45 -37.74
CA HIS A 74 -10.78 27.01 -37.51
C HIS A 74 -9.64 26.15 -38.07
N CYS A 75 -9.05 26.55 -39.20
CA CYS A 75 -7.91 25.86 -39.81
C CYS A 75 -6.64 25.92 -38.95
N ALA A 76 -6.45 27.01 -38.19
CA ALA A 76 -5.31 27.20 -37.29
C ALA A 76 -5.46 26.48 -35.94
N LEU A 77 -6.69 26.06 -35.58
CA LEU A 77 -6.97 25.27 -34.37
C LEU A 77 -6.69 23.77 -34.54
N HIS A 78 -6.49 23.29 -35.78
CA HIS A 78 -6.14 21.90 -36.02
C HIS A 78 -4.77 21.55 -35.43
N THR A 79 -4.62 20.28 -35.06
CA THR A 79 -3.39 19.72 -34.52
C THR A 79 -2.64 18.89 -35.57
N ASP A 80 -1.32 18.80 -35.45
CA ASP A 80 -0.53 17.87 -36.26
C ASP A 80 -0.75 16.39 -35.86
N ARG A 81 -0.06 15.44 -36.54
CA ARG A 81 -0.16 13.99 -36.25
C ARG A 81 0.14 13.59 -34.80
N LEU A 82 0.76 14.45 -33.99
CA LEU A 82 1.08 14.19 -32.58
C LEU A 82 0.17 15.00 -31.63
N GLY A 83 -0.95 15.51 -32.14
CA GLY A 83 -1.85 16.38 -31.39
C GLY A 83 -1.28 17.76 -31.06
N ARG A 84 -0.13 18.17 -31.63
CA ARG A 84 0.47 19.46 -31.30
C ARG A 84 -0.27 20.58 -32.03
N THR A 85 -0.71 21.58 -31.28
CA THR A 85 -1.21 22.84 -31.85
C THR A 85 -0.05 23.74 -32.29
N VAL A 86 -0.36 24.81 -33.02
CA VAL A 86 0.64 25.82 -33.42
C VAL A 86 1.42 26.39 -32.24
N LEU A 87 0.80 26.57 -31.06
CA LEU A 87 1.49 27.02 -29.83
C LEU A 87 2.55 26.03 -29.35
N HIS A 88 2.25 24.72 -29.38
CA HIS A 88 3.21 23.68 -29.01
C HIS A 88 4.44 23.67 -29.93
N LEU A 89 4.27 24.05 -31.20
CA LEU A 89 5.39 24.17 -32.13
C LEU A 89 6.23 25.42 -31.88
N ILE A 90 5.63 26.56 -31.52
CA ILE A 90 6.36 27.81 -31.23
C ILE A 90 7.27 27.62 -30.02
N VAL A 91 6.70 27.13 -28.91
CA VAL A 91 7.40 26.96 -27.63
C VAL A 91 8.45 25.85 -27.66
N GLY A 92 8.35 24.93 -28.62
CA GLY A 92 9.32 23.86 -28.84
C GLY A 92 10.52 24.27 -29.71
N LYS A 93 10.63 25.54 -30.13
CA LYS A 93 11.76 26.05 -30.91
C LYS A 93 12.86 26.57 -29.99
N GLU A 94 14.11 26.28 -30.35
CA GLU A 94 15.28 26.79 -29.62
C GLU A 94 15.47 28.31 -29.78
N GLN A 95 15.04 28.87 -30.92
CA GLN A 95 15.12 30.31 -31.21
C GLN A 95 13.92 31.08 -30.63
N ASP A 96 14.19 32.29 -30.15
CA ASP A 96 13.18 33.19 -29.59
C ASP A 96 12.18 33.64 -30.67
N HIS A 97 10.93 33.24 -30.49
CA HIS A 97 9.80 33.63 -31.33
C HIS A 97 8.69 34.30 -30.49
N SER A 98 9.08 35.09 -29.48
CA SER A 98 8.15 35.74 -28.54
C SER A 98 7.10 36.62 -29.25
N GLU A 99 7.47 37.30 -30.33
CA GLU A 99 6.55 38.14 -31.12
C GLU A 99 5.45 37.31 -31.80
N LEU A 100 5.84 36.20 -32.44
CA LEU A 100 4.92 35.22 -33.03
C LEU A 100 4.03 34.58 -31.95
N LEU A 101 4.60 34.25 -30.79
CA LEU A 101 3.85 33.66 -29.68
C LEU A 101 2.79 34.62 -29.12
N GLU A 102 3.16 35.88 -28.87
CA GLU A 102 2.24 36.91 -28.38
C GLU A 102 1.13 37.19 -29.41
N MET A 103 1.46 37.23 -30.70
CA MET A 103 0.51 37.42 -31.79
C MET A 103 -0.48 36.23 -31.90
N VAL A 104 -0.02 34.98 -31.79
CA VAL A 104 -0.90 33.79 -31.80
C VAL A 104 -1.80 33.76 -30.55
N LEU A 105 -1.28 34.12 -29.38
CA LEU A 105 -2.09 34.18 -28.15
C LEU A 105 -3.13 35.30 -28.17
N ARG A 106 -2.83 36.40 -28.87
CA ARG A 106 -3.77 37.50 -29.10
C ARG A 106 -4.89 37.11 -30.06
N THR A 107 -4.56 36.41 -31.14
CA THR A 107 -5.52 36.04 -32.21
C THR A 107 -6.30 34.75 -31.90
N LEU A 108 -5.68 33.77 -31.23
CA LEU A 108 -6.25 32.46 -30.92
C LEU A 108 -6.10 32.09 -29.43
N PRO A 109 -6.74 32.83 -28.51
CA PRO A 109 -6.58 32.62 -27.06
C PRO A 109 -7.07 31.24 -26.57
N VAL A 110 -7.96 30.60 -27.32
CA VAL A 110 -8.50 29.25 -27.02
C VAL A 110 -7.40 28.19 -26.97
N LEU A 111 -6.29 28.38 -27.69
CA LEU A 111 -5.19 27.42 -27.73
C LEU A 111 -4.36 27.40 -26.44
N PHE A 112 -4.50 28.39 -25.56
CA PHE A 112 -3.65 28.54 -24.37
C PHE A 112 -3.68 27.30 -23.44
N ASN A 113 -4.86 26.71 -23.23
CA ASN A 113 -5.05 25.49 -22.42
C ASN A 113 -5.17 24.21 -23.28
N SER A 114 -4.92 24.30 -24.59
CA SER A 114 -4.97 23.12 -25.46
C SER A 114 -3.87 22.15 -25.07
N THR A 115 -4.19 20.86 -25.00
CA THR A 115 -3.24 19.79 -24.70
C THR A 115 -2.93 18.98 -25.95
N ASN A 116 -1.69 18.55 -26.11
CA ASN A 116 -1.31 17.61 -27.17
C ASN A 116 -1.79 16.16 -26.88
N GLU A 117 -1.48 15.19 -27.75
CA GLU A 117 -1.86 13.77 -27.53
C GLU A 117 -1.28 13.15 -26.25
N ARG A 118 -0.23 13.76 -25.68
CA ARG A 118 0.40 13.38 -24.41
C ARG A 118 -0.28 14.03 -23.19
N GLY A 119 -1.21 14.98 -23.41
CA GLY A 119 -1.88 15.72 -22.34
C GLY A 119 -1.12 16.95 -21.85
N ASP A 120 0.02 17.28 -22.46
CA ASP A 120 0.84 18.43 -22.08
C ASP A 120 0.27 19.70 -22.74
N THR A 121 0.23 20.82 -22.01
CA THR A 121 -0.05 22.15 -22.58
C THR A 121 1.19 22.74 -23.26
N ALA A 122 1.02 23.88 -23.94
CA ALA A 122 2.15 24.63 -24.49
C ALA A 122 3.14 25.09 -23.39
N LEU A 123 2.64 25.44 -22.19
CA LEU A 123 3.49 25.78 -21.05
C LEU A 123 4.25 24.56 -20.53
N ASP A 124 3.60 23.41 -20.43
CA ASP A 124 4.26 22.16 -20.04
C ASP A 124 5.34 21.77 -21.05
N THR A 125 5.08 21.97 -22.34
CA THR A 125 6.05 21.71 -23.41
C THR A 125 7.24 22.66 -23.34
N ALA A 126 7.04 23.93 -22.99
CA ALA A 126 8.12 24.90 -22.76
C ALA A 126 8.99 24.49 -21.55
N ILE A 127 8.36 24.02 -20.47
CA ILE A 127 9.05 23.54 -19.26
C ILE A 127 9.83 22.25 -19.54
N ILE A 128 9.23 21.29 -20.26
CA ILE A 128 9.87 20.03 -20.62
C ILE A 128 11.12 20.25 -21.49
N ASN A 129 11.06 21.24 -22.38
CA ASN A 129 12.19 21.59 -23.26
C ASN A 129 13.15 22.62 -22.62
N GLU A 130 12.95 22.97 -21.35
CA GLU A 130 13.76 23.96 -20.61
C GLU A 130 13.88 25.32 -21.34
N ASN A 131 12.82 25.71 -22.07
CA ASN A 131 12.84 26.87 -22.94
C ASN A 131 12.46 28.16 -22.21
N THR A 132 13.46 28.87 -21.69
CA THR A 132 13.28 30.01 -20.77
C THR A 132 12.54 31.19 -21.38
N TRP A 133 12.86 31.58 -22.62
CA TRP A 133 12.18 32.69 -23.31
C TRP A 133 10.68 32.38 -23.52
N ALA A 134 10.35 31.13 -23.84
CA ALA A 134 8.97 30.73 -24.08
C ALA A 134 8.15 30.75 -22.78
N ILE A 135 8.76 30.32 -21.66
CA ILE A 135 8.11 30.39 -20.34
C ILE A 135 7.83 31.85 -19.97
N GLU A 136 8.81 32.74 -20.15
CA GLU A 136 8.66 34.17 -19.86
C GLU A 136 7.60 34.82 -20.75
N ALA A 137 7.62 34.56 -22.05
CA ALA A 137 6.67 35.12 -23.00
C ALA A 137 5.22 34.65 -22.76
N ILE A 138 5.00 33.37 -22.40
CA ILE A 138 3.66 32.84 -22.05
C ILE A 138 3.13 33.52 -20.78
N LEU A 139 3.99 33.67 -19.77
CA LEU A 139 3.62 34.31 -18.51
C LEU A 139 3.31 35.80 -18.72
N ASP A 140 4.13 36.51 -19.51
CA ASP A 140 3.91 37.92 -19.84
C ASP A 140 2.64 38.13 -20.67
N ALA A 141 2.38 37.27 -21.66
CA ALA A 141 1.17 37.34 -22.49
C ALA A 141 -0.11 37.18 -21.65
N LYS A 142 -0.10 36.34 -20.60
CA LYS A 142 -1.22 36.21 -19.65
C LYS A 142 -1.53 37.52 -18.92
N TYR A 143 -0.52 38.34 -18.64
CA TYR A 143 -0.74 39.64 -18.00
C TYR A 143 -1.17 40.71 -18.98
N LYS A 144 -0.60 40.73 -20.20
CA LYS A 144 -0.89 41.74 -21.21
C LYS A 144 -2.26 41.54 -21.88
N LEU A 145 -2.72 40.30 -22.05
CA LEU A 145 -3.96 39.98 -22.76
C LEU A 145 -5.11 39.66 -21.78
N PRO A 146 -6.13 40.54 -21.61
CA PRO A 146 -7.20 40.36 -20.62
C PRO A 146 -8.00 39.07 -20.81
N GLN A 147 -8.23 38.67 -22.06
CA GLN A 147 -8.96 37.46 -22.45
C GLN A 147 -8.35 36.14 -21.91
N LEU A 148 -7.03 36.11 -21.62
CA LEU A 148 -6.37 34.94 -21.04
C LEU A 148 -6.51 34.87 -19.51
N ARG A 149 -6.86 35.99 -18.84
CA ARG A 149 -7.10 35.99 -17.39
C ARG A 149 -8.43 35.32 -17.01
N GLU A 150 -9.45 35.50 -17.84
CA GLU A 150 -10.77 34.87 -17.64
C GLU A 150 -10.71 33.35 -17.82
N LEU A 151 -9.89 32.87 -18.76
CA LEU A 151 -9.67 31.44 -19.03
C LEU A 151 -8.87 30.72 -17.93
N ASN A 152 -8.17 31.45 -17.04
CA ASN A 152 -7.40 30.83 -15.96
C ASN A 152 -7.15 31.77 -14.75
N PRO A 153 -8.14 31.95 -13.84
CA PRO A 153 -8.11 32.95 -12.76
C PRO A 153 -7.15 32.67 -11.59
N LYS A 154 -6.34 31.60 -11.63
CA LYS A 154 -5.60 31.08 -10.47
C LYS A 154 -4.07 31.35 -10.41
N LEU A 155 -3.47 32.21 -11.25
CA LEU A 155 -2.06 32.63 -11.05
C LEU A 155 -1.95 34.11 -10.64
N LYS A 156 -1.17 34.39 -9.59
CA LYS A 156 -0.83 35.76 -9.13
C LYS A 156 0.44 36.30 -9.83
N PRO A 157 0.61 37.64 -9.93
CA PRO A 157 1.75 38.28 -10.61
C PRO A 157 3.08 37.96 -9.93
N ALA A 158 4.07 37.50 -10.70
CA ALA A 158 5.47 37.55 -10.28
C ALA A 158 6.03 38.94 -10.61
N SER A 159 6.50 39.66 -9.59
CA SER A 159 7.15 40.96 -9.78
C SER A 159 8.41 40.81 -10.62
N ARG A 160 8.59 41.72 -11.58
CA ARG A 160 9.66 41.86 -12.59
C ARG A 160 11.12 41.87 -12.08
N ALA A 161 11.35 41.58 -10.81
CA ALA A 161 12.66 41.54 -10.15
C ALA A 161 13.22 40.11 -9.94
N TYR A 162 12.53 39.07 -10.44
CA TYR A 162 12.87 37.66 -10.18
C TYR A 162 13.73 36.97 -11.24
N PHE A 163 14.02 37.63 -12.37
CA PHE A 163 14.60 36.97 -13.55
C PHE A 163 15.89 37.68 -13.97
N SER A 164 17.01 37.27 -13.37
CA SER A 164 18.34 37.67 -13.85
C SER A 164 19.46 36.68 -13.50
N ASP A 165 19.14 35.46 -13.06
CA ASP A 165 20.17 34.52 -12.57
C ASP A 165 19.81 33.06 -12.90
N ASP A 166 20.54 32.47 -13.86
CA ASP A 166 20.32 31.14 -14.46
C ASP A 166 20.35 29.98 -13.44
N SER A 167 20.92 30.19 -12.25
CA SER A 167 21.05 29.16 -11.23
C SER A 167 19.74 28.83 -10.47
N LYS A 168 18.64 29.57 -10.71
CA LYS A 168 17.39 29.45 -9.94
C LYS A 168 16.19 28.87 -10.70
N TYR A 169 16.33 28.41 -11.95
CA TYR A 169 15.24 27.69 -12.63
C TYR A 169 14.85 26.37 -11.93
N LYS A 170 15.75 25.75 -11.15
CA LYS A 170 15.42 24.60 -10.28
C LYS A 170 14.45 24.93 -9.15
N ASN A 171 14.34 26.19 -8.73
CA ASN A 171 13.51 26.62 -7.61
C ASN A 171 12.12 27.13 -8.03
N LEU A 172 11.88 27.39 -9.32
CA LEU A 172 10.55 27.78 -9.82
C LEU A 172 9.49 26.68 -9.64
N ARG A 173 9.94 25.42 -9.49
CA ARG A 173 9.13 24.24 -9.16
C ARG A 173 8.69 24.19 -7.68
N MET A 174 9.36 24.94 -6.80
CA MET A 174 9.15 24.88 -5.34
C MET A 174 8.44 26.13 -4.78
N ASP A 175 8.65 27.32 -5.36
CA ASP A 175 8.20 28.59 -4.74
C ASP A 175 6.99 29.27 -5.40
N THR A 176 6.46 28.79 -6.54
CA THR A 176 5.31 29.47 -7.17
C THR A 176 3.96 29.12 -6.56
N GLY A 177 3.86 28.21 -5.58
CA GLY A 177 2.59 27.92 -4.91
C GLY A 177 1.45 27.61 -5.89
N LEU A 178 1.79 27.08 -7.07
CA LEU A 178 0.83 26.49 -8.00
C LEU A 178 0.46 25.15 -7.41
N ASP A 179 -0.60 25.19 -6.61
CA ASP A 179 -1.37 24.03 -6.18
C ASP A 179 -1.57 23.07 -7.38
N VAL A 180 -0.73 22.05 -7.46
CA VAL A 180 -1.03 20.79 -8.17
C VAL A 180 -2.29 20.12 -7.57
N LEU A 181 -2.86 20.70 -6.52
CA LEU A 181 -4.11 20.30 -5.87
C LEU A 181 -5.39 20.94 -6.46
N LYS A 182 -5.35 21.73 -7.54
CA LYS A 182 -6.58 22.34 -8.10
C LYS A 182 -6.84 22.19 -9.61
N VAL A 183 -6.11 21.33 -10.32
CA VAL A 183 -6.47 20.86 -11.67
C VAL A 183 -6.36 19.34 -11.74
N PHE A 184 -7.26 18.65 -11.05
CA PHE A 184 -7.78 17.40 -11.55
C PHE A 184 -9.31 17.56 -11.51
N PRO A 185 -10.01 17.62 -12.65
CA PRO A 185 -11.46 17.45 -12.62
C PRO A 185 -11.74 16.12 -11.92
N ALA A 186 -12.78 16.10 -11.09
CA ALA A 186 -13.23 14.89 -10.41
C ALA A 186 -13.31 13.75 -11.42
N ILE A 187 -12.34 12.82 -11.35
CA ILE A 187 -12.25 11.67 -12.25
C ILE A 187 -13.57 10.91 -12.09
N ASP A 188 -14.33 10.90 -13.16
CA ASP A 188 -15.60 10.19 -13.22
C ASP A 188 -15.30 8.68 -13.03
N PRO A 189 -16.08 7.93 -12.24
CA PRO A 189 -15.84 6.49 -12.04
C PRO A 189 -15.88 5.65 -13.34
N ALA A 190 -16.21 6.26 -14.48
CA ALA A 190 -16.13 5.69 -15.82
C ALA A 190 -14.73 5.78 -16.47
N GLU A 191 -13.81 6.63 -15.99
CA GLU A 191 -12.42 6.76 -16.52
C GLU A 191 -11.44 5.76 -15.88
N ARG A 192 -11.92 4.54 -15.55
CA ARG A 192 -11.07 3.44 -15.02
C ARG A 192 -10.03 2.90 -16.02
N THR A 193 -9.95 3.46 -17.24
CA THR A 193 -9.15 2.93 -18.35
C THR A 193 -7.84 3.68 -18.63
N THR A 194 -7.50 4.75 -17.90
CA THR A 194 -6.26 5.54 -18.10
C THR A 194 -5.13 5.26 -17.10
N ALA A 195 -5.28 4.24 -16.23
CA ALA A 195 -4.28 3.77 -15.27
C ALA A 195 -2.85 3.49 -15.82
N PRO A 196 -2.64 3.02 -17.07
CA PRO A 196 -1.29 2.65 -17.54
C PRO A 196 -0.31 3.83 -17.64
N ARG A 197 -0.78 5.07 -17.83
CA ARG A 197 0.10 6.23 -18.10
C ARG A 197 0.78 6.79 -16.86
N ALA A 198 0.09 6.84 -15.71
CA ALA A 198 0.64 7.35 -14.46
C ALA A 198 1.62 6.36 -13.80
N GLN A 199 1.31 5.05 -13.90
CA GLN A 199 2.19 3.96 -13.50
C GLN A 199 3.53 4.03 -14.26
N ASN A 200 3.49 4.33 -15.57
CA ASN A 200 4.68 4.50 -16.39
C ASN A 200 5.54 5.71 -15.96
N LYS A 201 4.97 6.81 -15.47
CA LYS A 201 5.76 8.01 -15.09
C LYS A 201 6.60 7.78 -13.83
N LEU A 202 6.03 7.18 -12.79
CA LEU A 202 6.78 6.84 -11.57
C LEU A 202 7.85 5.78 -11.84
N ALA A 203 7.51 4.75 -12.62
CA ALA A 203 8.48 3.73 -13.02
C ALA A 203 9.62 4.29 -13.89
N LEU A 204 9.37 5.33 -14.69
CA LEU A 204 10.41 6.05 -15.43
C LEU A 204 11.29 6.94 -14.53
N MET A 205 10.72 7.49 -13.45
CA MET A 205 11.47 8.33 -12.49
C MET A 205 12.30 7.50 -11.51
N PHE A 206 11.83 6.29 -11.20
CA PHE A 206 12.45 5.36 -10.26
C PHE A 206 12.63 3.96 -10.90
N PRO A 207 13.41 3.84 -11.99
CA PRO A 207 13.52 2.60 -12.76
C PRO A 207 14.20 1.47 -11.99
N HIS A 208 15.16 1.76 -11.11
CA HIS A 208 15.85 0.73 -10.36
C HIS A 208 14.98 0.14 -9.25
N LEU A 209 14.04 0.92 -8.72
CA LEU A 209 13.07 0.48 -7.72
C LEU A 209 11.86 -0.25 -8.34
N PHE A 210 11.30 0.24 -9.46
CA PHE A 210 10.05 -0.29 -10.03
C PHE A 210 10.23 -1.28 -11.19
N LEU A 211 11.35 -1.24 -11.93
CA LEU A 211 11.54 -2.00 -13.18
C LEU A 211 12.61 -3.10 -13.07
N ARG A 212 12.88 -3.61 -11.87
CA ARG A 212 13.79 -4.75 -11.67
C ARG A 212 13.14 -6.02 -12.26
N ASN A 213 13.22 -6.16 -13.58
CA ASN A 213 12.54 -7.17 -14.38
C ASN A 213 12.73 -8.59 -13.82
N HIS A 214 11.61 -9.30 -13.73
CA HIS A 214 11.51 -10.75 -13.95
C HIS A 214 12.31 -11.15 -15.21
N SER A 215 13.61 -11.41 -15.04
CA SER A 215 14.48 -11.87 -16.12
C SER A 215 15.73 -12.59 -15.59
N ALA A 216 15.55 -13.45 -14.57
CA ALA A 216 16.54 -14.49 -14.27
C ALA A 216 16.26 -15.75 -15.11
N SER A 217 16.37 -15.62 -16.43
CA SER A 217 16.56 -16.77 -17.32
C SER A 217 17.40 -16.35 -18.53
N LYS A 218 18.66 -15.99 -18.29
CA LYS A 218 19.67 -16.05 -19.34
C LYS A 218 20.48 -17.32 -19.16
N SER A 219 20.03 -18.37 -19.83
CA SER A 219 20.86 -19.51 -20.16
C SER A 219 22.07 -19.02 -20.93
N ARG A 220 23.23 -19.30 -20.36
CA ARG A 220 24.58 -19.22 -20.92
C ARG A 220 24.60 -19.74 -22.37
N ALA A 221 24.66 -18.84 -23.35
CA ALA A 221 25.06 -19.16 -24.72
C ALA A 221 26.54 -18.78 -24.88
N GLY A 222 27.29 -19.71 -25.45
CA GLY A 222 28.74 -19.81 -25.34
C GLY A 222 29.53 -18.61 -25.84
N LEU A 223 30.65 -18.41 -25.14
CA LEU A 223 31.88 -17.86 -25.66
C LEU A 223 32.17 -18.44 -27.05
N ASN A 224 32.41 -17.56 -28.02
CA ASN A 224 33.49 -17.75 -28.97
C ASN A 224 33.96 -16.37 -29.43
N ASP A 225 35.17 -16.05 -28.99
CA ASP A 225 36.01 -15.00 -29.52
C ASP A 225 36.16 -15.14 -31.03
N SER A 226 36.21 -14.02 -31.74
CA SER A 226 37.00 -13.92 -32.97
C SER A 226 37.51 -12.49 -33.15
N PRO A 227 38.78 -12.30 -33.52
CA PRO A 227 39.48 -11.01 -33.44
C PRO A 227 39.17 -10.10 -34.63
N LYS A 228 39.42 -8.80 -34.42
CA LYS A 228 39.48 -7.77 -35.47
C LYS A 228 40.56 -8.12 -36.50
N SER A 229 40.25 -8.02 -37.80
CA SER A 229 40.92 -7.10 -38.75
C SER A 229 40.58 -7.40 -40.21
N THR A 230 40.14 -6.35 -40.91
CA THR A 230 40.47 -5.98 -42.31
C THR A 230 40.28 -6.97 -43.47
N GLY A 231 39.51 -6.52 -44.48
CA GLY A 231 39.97 -6.59 -45.88
C GLY A 231 39.10 -7.36 -46.87
N SER A 232 38.55 -6.61 -47.83
CA SER A 232 38.26 -6.96 -49.23
C SER A 232 37.23 -8.07 -49.56
N SER A 233 36.15 -7.62 -50.20
CA SER A 233 35.34 -8.31 -51.21
C SER A 233 36.16 -8.60 -52.50
N PRO A 234 35.60 -9.18 -53.59
CA PRO A 234 34.57 -10.23 -53.77
C PRO A 234 35.03 -11.32 -54.79
N LYS A 235 34.26 -12.40 -54.98
CA LYS A 235 33.74 -12.88 -56.29
C LYS A 235 33.17 -14.31 -56.27
N SER A 236 31.99 -14.38 -56.87
CA SER A 236 31.33 -15.45 -57.63
C SER A 236 32.14 -16.69 -58.06
N THR A 237 31.54 -17.87 -57.86
CA THR A 237 31.13 -18.90 -58.84
C THR A 237 30.48 -20.02 -58.00
N GLY A 238 29.31 -20.59 -58.28
CA GLY A 238 28.82 -21.14 -59.54
C GLY A 238 28.75 -22.66 -59.37
N SER A 239 27.55 -23.23 -59.19
CA SER A 239 27.13 -24.56 -59.68
C SER A 239 25.94 -25.13 -58.88
N SER A 240 24.76 -25.05 -59.50
CA SER A 240 23.71 -26.08 -59.45
C SER A 240 24.25 -27.34 -60.19
N PRO A 241 23.59 -28.54 -60.27
CA PRO A 241 22.13 -28.71 -60.23
C PRO A 241 21.56 -30.08 -59.79
N LYS A 242 20.22 -30.16 -59.90
CA LYS A 242 19.35 -31.33 -60.17
C LYS A 242 18.81 -32.14 -58.99
N GLY A 243 17.47 -32.15 -58.93
CA GLY A 243 16.74 -33.36 -59.29
C GLY A 243 15.48 -33.68 -58.48
N GLY A 244 14.31 -33.58 -59.14
CA GLY A 244 13.15 -34.48 -59.00
C GLY A 244 12.33 -34.39 -57.71
N SER A 245 11.18 -33.72 -57.71
CA SER A 245 9.85 -34.25 -58.11
C SER A 245 9.25 -35.27 -57.12
N SER A 246 8.21 -34.88 -56.39
CA SER A 246 6.85 -35.48 -56.48
C SER A 246 5.94 -34.98 -55.35
N PHE A 247 4.80 -34.40 -55.76
CA PHE A 247 3.58 -34.22 -54.99
C PHE A 247 2.82 -35.57 -54.92
N PRO A 248 1.86 -35.78 -53.99
CA PRO A 248 0.48 -35.38 -54.31
C PRO A 248 -0.34 -34.78 -53.16
N GLN A 249 -1.25 -33.90 -53.59
CA GLN A 249 -2.44 -33.40 -52.90
C GLN A 249 -3.47 -34.50 -52.59
N LYS A 250 -4.36 -34.24 -51.62
CA LYS A 250 -5.84 -34.36 -51.68
C LYS A 250 -6.42 -34.08 -50.28
N SER A 251 -7.13 -32.98 -50.04
CA SER A 251 -8.51 -32.59 -50.43
C SER A 251 -9.52 -32.80 -49.29
N GLU A 252 -9.95 -31.69 -48.68
CA GLU A 252 -11.31 -31.22 -48.30
C GLU A 252 -12.56 -32.08 -48.68
N PRO A 253 -13.83 -31.79 -48.24
CA PRO A 253 -14.36 -30.75 -47.30
C PRO A 253 -15.56 -31.18 -46.37
N SER A 254 -16.02 -30.21 -45.54
CA SER A 254 -17.42 -29.82 -45.16
C SER A 254 -18.35 -30.78 -44.36
N LEU A 255 -19.31 -30.37 -43.49
CA LEU A 255 -19.99 -29.10 -43.17
C LEU A 255 -20.82 -29.24 -41.85
N SER A 256 -21.14 -28.11 -41.20
CA SER A 256 -22.26 -27.81 -40.25
C SER A 256 -22.18 -28.37 -38.81
N SER A 257 -22.54 -27.67 -37.71
CA SER A 257 -23.16 -26.34 -37.49
C SER A 257 -23.07 -25.91 -36.01
N SER A 258 -22.86 -24.60 -35.81
CA SER A 258 -23.47 -23.66 -34.81
C SER A 258 -23.35 -23.82 -33.27
N SER A 259 -23.09 -22.65 -32.64
CA SER A 259 -23.29 -22.22 -31.22
C SER A 259 -22.40 -22.91 -30.16
N GLU A 260 -21.76 -22.27 -29.19
CA GLU A 260 -21.95 -20.97 -28.52
C GLU A 260 -20.66 -20.61 -27.72
N MET A 261 -20.46 -19.33 -27.45
CA MET A 261 -19.32 -18.75 -26.72
C MET A 261 -19.28 -19.17 -25.24
N GLU A 262 -18.17 -19.75 -24.77
CA GLU A 262 -17.79 -19.74 -23.36
C GLU A 262 -16.48 -18.95 -23.16
N LEU A 263 -16.58 -17.94 -22.28
CA LEU A 263 -15.48 -17.16 -21.71
C LEU A 263 -14.61 -18.05 -20.83
N SER A 264 -13.34 -18.22 -21.19
CA SER A 264 -12.34 -18.91 -20.37
C SER A 264 -11.93 -18.05 -19.17
N ARG A 265 -12.08 -18.65 -17.99
CA ARG A 265 -11.65 -18.12 -16.69
C ARG A 265 -10.13 -18.26 -16.50
N ASN A 266 -9.59 -17.33 -15.73
CA ASN A 266 -8.20 -17.21 -15.27
C ASN A 266 -7.56 -18.51 -14.73
N PRO A 267 -6.23 -18.63 -14.84
CA PRO A 267 -5.50 -19.82 -14.43
C PRO A 267 -5.13 -19.82 -12.94
N PHE A 268 -5.35 -20.95 -12.28
CA PHE A 268 -4.69 -21.30 -11.03
C PHE A 268 -3.20 -21.63 -11.30
N PRO A 269 -2.24 -21.17 -10.49
CA PRO A 269 -0.86 -21.65 -10.59
C PRO A 269 -0.76 -23.05 -9.97
N LYS A 270 -0.53 -24.05 -10.83
CA LYS A 270 -0.07 -25.38 -10.43
C LYS A 270 1.46 -25.37 -10.27
N THR A 271 1.91 -26.16 -9.30
CA THR A 271 3.27 -26.71 -9.06
C THR A 271 4.32 -25.84 -8.38
N ILE A 272 4.88 -26.36 -7.28
CA ILE A 272 6.29 -26.82 -7.15
C ILE A 272 6.36 -27.73 -5.90
N PHE A 273 6.71 -29.02 -6.06
CA PHE A 273 7.66 -29.79 -5.24
C PHE A 273 7.94 -31.13 -5.95
N LYS A 274 9.13 -31.24 -6.56
CA LYS A 274 9.87 -32.48 -6.85
C LYS A 274 11.01 -32.51 -5.80
N SER A 275 11.58 -33.58 -5.27
CA SER A 275 11.52 -35.03 -5.47
C SER A 275 12.56 -35.63 -4.49
N PHE A 276 12.27 -36.73 -3.78
CA PHE A 276 13.27 -37.58 -3.11
C PHE A 276 12.76 -39.06 -3.04
N PRO A 277 13.62 -40.08 -2.81
CA PRO A 277 13.68 -41.35 -3.55
C PRO A 277 12.80 -42.47 -2.95
N PRO A 278 12.61 -43.62 -3.63
CA PRO A 278 11.60 -44.60 -3.24
C PRO A 278 12.09 -45.48 -2.09
N ILE A 279 11.25 -45.64 -1.06
CA ILE A 279 11.37 -46.72 -0.08
C ILE A 279 10.41 -47.85 -0.48
N VAL A 280 10.98 -49.05 -0.40
CA VAL A 280 10.55 -50.35 -0.92
C VAL A 280 9.14 -50.76 -0.50
N ARG A 281 8.38 -51.29 -1.47
CA ARG A 281 7.12 -52.02 -1.29
C ARG A 281 7.34 -53.41 -0.71
N SER A 282 6.50 -53.79 0.24
CA SER A 282 6.05 -55.16 0.52
C SER A 282 4.73 -55.05 1.29
N GLY A 283 3.62 -55.70 0.99
CA GLY A 283 3.23 -56.65 -0.04
C GLY A 283 1.69 -56.77 0.06
N SER A 284 1.07 -57.07 -1.07
CA SER A 284 -0.34 -57.45 -1.29
C SER A 284 -0.75 -58.69 -0.42
N PRO A 285 -2.01 -59.20 -0.42
CA PRO A 285 -3.07 -58.97 -1.41
C PRO A 285 -4.56 -58.98 -0.95
N LEU A 286 -5.46 -58.59 -1.89
CA LEU A 286 -6.79 -59.16 -2.25
C LEU A 286 -7.84 -59.42 -1.12
N SER A 287 -9.15 -59.23 -1.25
CA SER A 287 -10.08 -58.92 -2.35
C SER A 287 -11.52 -58.89 -1.80
N SER A 288 -12.35 -58.02 -2.41
CA SER A 288 -13.76 -58.25 -2.82
C SER A 288 -14.86 -58.78 -1.87
N SER A 289 -16.02 -58.11 -2.01
CA SER A 289 -17.40 -58.64 -1.92
C SER A 289 -17.94 -58.93 -0.50
N SER A 290 -19.21 -58.84 -0.16
CA SER A 290 -20.45 -58.30 -0.74
C SER A 290 -21.52 -58.46 0.36
N SER A 291 -22.55 -57.62 0.31
CA SER A 291 -23.93 -57.82 0.81
C SER A 291 -24.27 -59.03 1.72
N ARG A 292 -24.93 -58.80 2.86
CA ARG A 292 -26.37 -59.09 3.06
C ARG A 292 -26.83 -58.89 4.52
N SER A 293 -28.04 -58.35 4.59
CA SER A 293 -29.01 -58.33 5.68
C SER A 293 -29.20 -59.66 6.41
N SER A 294 -29.60 -59.63 7.68
CA SER A 294 -30.99 -59.93 8.10
C SER A 294 -31.12 -60.22 9.61
N ASN A 295 -32.29 -59.85 10.14
CA ASN A 295 -33.04 -60.42 11.27
C ASN A 295 -32.39 -60.31 12.67
N GLY A 296 -33.07 -59.87 13.72
CA GLY A 296 -34.50 -59.95 14.05
C GLY A 296 -34.62 -60.66 15.40
N GLY A 297 -35.44 -60.17 16.32
CA GLY A 297 -35.81 -60.95 17.52
C GLY A 297 -35.87 -60.16 18.83
N SER A 298 -37.11 -59.79 19.16
CA SER A 298 -37.63 -59.25 20.42
C SER A 298 -37.45 -60.17 21.64
N LEU A 299 -37.40 -59.59 22.85
CA LEU A 299 -38.18 -59.96 24.07
C LEU A 299 -37.78 -58.98 25.21
N ARG A 300 -38.72 -58.13 25.68
CA ARG A 300 -39.49 -58.23 26.96
C ARG A 300 -38.58 -58.26 28.21
N THR A 301 -38.79 -57.53 29.31
CA THR A 301 -40.00 -56.92 29.92
C THR A 301 -39.57 -56.16 31.18
N SER A 302 -40.20 -54.99 31.41
CA SER A 302 -40.74 -54.45 32.68
C SER A 302 -39.87 -54.44 33.94
N GLU A 303 -39.72 -53.33 34.67
CA GLU A 303 -40.63 -52.72 35.68
C GLU A 303 -39.63 -51.99 36.63
N ASP A 304 -39.84 -50.89 37.33
CA ASP A 304 -41.03 -50.12 37.68
C ASP A 304 -40.59 -48.84 38.45
N LEU A 305 -41.54 -47.90 38.61
CA LEU A 305 -41.66 -46.87 39.68
C LEU A 305 -40.71 -45.65 39.70
N SER A 306 -41.12 -44.41 40.03
CA SER A 306 -42.38 -43.63 40.03
C SER A 306 -42.08 -42.25 40.66
N MET A 307 -43.01 -41.28 40.50
CA MET A 307 -43.19 -39.97 41.18
C MET A 307 -42.54 -38.75 40.48
N SER A 308 -43.23 -38.07 39.54
CA SER A 308 -44.27 -37.00 39.68
C SER A 308 -43.73 -35.69 40.29
N GLU A 309 -43.50 -34.61 39.54
CA GLU A 309 -44.43 -33.66 38.87
C GLU A 309 -45.25 -32.72 39.78
N GLY A 310 -45.24 -31.44 39.37
CA GLY A 310 -46.33 -30.48 39.53
C GLY A 310 -45.86 -29.08 39.95
N ALA A 311 -46.27 -27.96 39.37
CA ALA A 311 -46.99 -27.63 38.14
C ALA A 311 -46.93 -26.08 38.01
N SER A 312 -47.00 -25.55 36.78
CA SER A 312 -47.57 -24.21 36.55
C SER A 312 -48.54 -24.29 35.37
N THR A 313 -49.81 -24.09 35.68
CA THR A 313 -50.96 -24.01 34.79
C THR A 313 -50.91 -22.77 33.90
N THR A 314 -51.26 -22.90 32.62
CA THR A 314 -52.30 -22.07 32.00
C THR A 314 -52.82 -22.72 30.72
N THR A 315 -54.13 -22.94 30.70
CA THR A 315 -54.92 -23.48 29.59
C THR A 315 -55.17 -22.45 28.50
N THR A 316 -55.22 -23.00 27.30
CA THR A 316 -55.53 -22.48 25.95
C THR A 316 -57.02 -22.26 25.69
N THR A 317 -57.32 -21.44 24.69
CA THR A 317 -58.36 -21.66 23.65
C THR A 317 -57.95 -20.88 22.38
N THR A 318 -57.37 -21.52 21.35
CA THR A 318 -57.99 -22.00 20.08
C THR A 318 -58.61 -20.88 19.22
N THR A 319 -58.22 -20.69 17.96
CA THR A 319 -58.59 -21.53 16.80
C THR A 319 -57.57 -21.57 15.64
N THR A 320 -57.54 -22.73 14.99
CA THR A 320 -56.65 -23.29 13.94
C THR A 320 -56.93 -22.85 12.50
N SER A 321 -55.88 -22.83 11.66
CA SER A 321 -55.94 -23.32 10.27
C SER A 321 -54.60 -23.87 9.73
N THR A 322 -54.63 -25.17 9.40
CA THR A 322 -53.93 -25.83 8.27
C THR A 322 -52.44 -25.56 8.01
N SER A 323 -51.55 -25.69 9.00
CA SER A 323 -50.08 -25.79 8.75
C SER A 323 -49.34 -26.86 9.55
N ASP A 324 -50.01 -27.63 10.41
CA ASP A 324 -49.34 -28.49 11.40
C ASP A 324 -49.16 -29.96 11.00
N LEU A 325 -49.47 -30.35 9.75
CA LEU A 325 -49.17 -31.70 9.24
C LEU A 325 -47.77 -31.86 8.62
N ALA A 326 -46.97 -30.79 8.53
CA ALA A 326 -45.58 -30.85 8.05
C ALA A 326 -44.52 -30.83 9.16
N LYS A 327 -44.92 -30.76 10.44
CA LYS A 327 -43.98 -30.61 11.58
C LYS A 327 -43.68 -31.92 12.33
N THR A 328 -44.27 -33.05 11.96
CA THR A 328 -44.22 -34.30 12.76
C THR A 328 -43.73 -35.54 12.00
N ALA A 329 -42.90 -35.38 10.97
CA ALA A 329 -42.24 -36.52 10.32
C ALA A 329 -40.72 -36.29 10.17
N LEU A 330 -39.94 -36.74 11.16
CA LEU A 330 -38.54 -37.22 11.04
C LEU A 330 -38.00 -37.53 12.45
N THR A 331 -38.38 -38.69 12.99
CA THR A 331 -38.17 -39.12 14.39
C THR A 331 -36.91 -39.95 14.63
N ASN A 332 -35.89 -39.92 13.77
CA ASN A 332 -34.54 -40.40 14.10
C ASN A 332 -33.51 -39.30 13.80
N SER A 333 -33.15 -38.49 14.80
CA SER A 333 -32.14 -37.41 14.63
C SER A 333 -30.78 -37.96 14.19
N SER A 334 -30.43 -39.20 14.56
CA SER A 334 -29.18 -39.84 14.17
C SER A 334 -29.12 -40.21 12.67
N ASP A 335 -30.23 -40.67 12.09
CA ASP A 335 -30.29 -41.08 10.67
C ASP A 335 -30.39 -39.89 9.74
N LEU A 336 -31.16 -38.85 10.12
CA LEU A 336 -31.19 -37.58 9.41
C LEU A 336 -29.79 -36.96 9.36
N VAL A 337 -29.10 -36.88 10.50
CA VAL A 337 -27.76 -36.28 10.57
C VAL A 337 -26.70 -37.15 9.86
N ARG A 338 -26.82 -38.48 9.92
CA ARG A 338 -25.97 -39.40 9.14
C ARG A 338 -26.16 -39.22 7.62
N ASN A 339 -27.40 -39.04 7.16
CA ASN A 339 -27.69 -38.84 5.73
C ASN A 339 -27.26 -37.43 5.27
N LEU A 340 -27.46 -36.40 6.11
CA LEU A 340 -26.99 -35.03 5.85
C LEU A 340 -25.46 -34.94 5.80
N LEU A 341 -24.76 -35.64 6.70
CA LEU A 341 -23.30 -35.66 6.73
C LEU A 341 -22.66 -36.51 5.64
N ASN A 342 -23.37 -37.47 5.03
CA ASN A 342 -22.75 -38.43 4.10
C ASN A 342 -23.26 -38.37 2.65
N SER A 343 -24.38 -37.71 2.32
CA SER A 343 -25.01 -37.94 1.00
C SER A 343 -25.73 -36.76 0.30
N ASP A 344 -26.02 -35.62 0.95
CA ASP A 344 -26.69 -34.48 0.26
C ASP A 344 -26.40 -33.11 0.93
N VAL A 345 -25.50 -32.33 0.33
CA VAL A 345 -25.17 -30.96 0.78
C VAL A 345 -26.35 -30.00 0.59
N SER A 346 -27.21 -30.22 -0.41
CA SER A 346 -28.36 -29.36 -0.70
C SER A 346 -29.47 -29.53 0.34
N ALA A 347 -29.64 -30.73 0.90
CA ALA A 347 -30.51 -30.95 2.04
C ALA A 347 -29.99 -30.25 3.31
N LEU A 348 -28.67 -30.25 3.52
CA LEU A 348 -28.02 -29.54 4.63
C LEU A 348 -28.17 -28.02 4.51
N GLU A 349 -27.98 -27.46 3.31
CA GLU A 349 -28.22 -26.03 3.05
C GLU A 349 -29.67 -25.64 3.37
N ARG A 350 -30.66 -26.42 2.89
CA ARG A 350 -32.08 -26.19 3.21
C ARG A 350 -32.38 -26.30 4.69
N TYR A 351 -31.78 -27.28 5.38
CA TYR A 351 -31.93 -27.46 6.83
C TYR A 351 -31.45 -26.22 7.60
N LEU A 352 -30.26 -25.71 7.27
CA LEU A 352 -29.68 -24.53 7.93
C LEU A 352 -30.41 -23.24 7.55
N GLN A 353 -30.83 -23.07 6.29
CA GLN A 353 -31.65 -21.94 5.84
C GLN A 353 -33.03 -21.90 6.52
N ALA A 354 -33.57 -23.05 6.91
CA ALA A 354 -34.81 -23.14 7.69
C ALA A 354 -34.65 -22.72 9.16
N GLY A 355 -33.49 -22.16 9.55
CA GLY A 355 -33.22 -21.65 10.90
C GLY A 355 -32.88 -22.74 11.93
N ARG A 356 -32.49 -23.93 11.48
CA ARG A 356 -32.08 -25.01 12.38
C ARG A 356 -30.63 -24.84 12.81
N GLU A 357 -30.37 -24.91 14.11
CA GLU A 357 -29.09 -24.53 14.69
C GLU A 357 -28.08 -25.71 14.73
N PRO A 358 -26.90 -25.58 14.08
CA PRO A 358 -25.90 -26.66 14.03
C PRO A 358 -25.20 -26.90 15.38
N ASN A 359 -25.36 -26.00 16.34
CA ASN A 359 -24.78 -26.08 17.67
C ASN A 359 -25.55 -27.01 18.62
N ILE A 360 -26.85 -27.19 18.38
CA ILE A 360 -27.74 -28.00 19.23
C ILE A 360 -27.88 -29.42 18.66
N THR A 361 -27.76 -29.56 17.34
CA THR A 361 -27.90 -30.84 16.65
C THR A 361 -26.72 -31.76 16.97
N ASN A 362 -26.98 -32.85 17.68
CA ASN A 362 -25.95 -33.79 18.12
C ASN A 362 -25.71 -34.93 17.13
N TYR A 363 -24.44 -35.23 16.85
CA TYR A 363 -23.96 -36.40 16.12
C TYR A 363 -22.81 -37.05 16.89
N LEU A 364 -22.89 -38.37 17.11
CA LEU A 364 -21.90 -39.11 17.92
C LEU A 364 -21.62 -38.46 19.29
N GLY A 365 -22.65 -37.87 19.91
CA GLY A 365 -22.56 -37.21 21.21
C GLY A 365 -21.88 -35.83 21.21
N ARG A 366 -21.69 -35.21 20.04
CA ARG A 366 -21.11 -33.87 19.89
C ARG A 366 -21.99 -32.97 19.00
N PRO A 367 -21.99 -31.65 19.21
CA PRO A 367 -22.55 -30.69 18.27
C PRO A 367 -22.02 -30.89 16.84
N LEU A 368 -22.88 -30.67 15.85
CA LEU A 368 -22.56 -30.87 14.43
C LEU A 368 -21.34 -30.05 13.98
N VAL A 369 -21.23 -28.80 14.45
CA VAL A 369 -20.05 -27.94 14.16
C VAL A 369 -18.75 -28.54 14.67
N ILE A 370 -18.75 -29.06 15.90
CA ILE A 370 -17.56 -29.68 16.50
C ILE A 370 -17.19 -30.92 15.69
N GLN A 371 -18.16 -31.77 15.36
CA GLN A 371 -17.91 -32.95 14.54
C GLN A 371 -17.31 -32.60 13.17
N ALA A 372 -17.84 -31.57 12.51
CA ALA A 372 -17.35 -31.12 11.21
C ALA A 372 -15.88 -30.68 11.28
N PHE A 373 -15.48 -29.95 12.34
CA PHE A 373 -14.08 -29.61 12.59
C PHE A 373 -13.21 -30.85 12.82
N PHE A 374 -13.67 -31.83 13.60
CA PHE A 374 -12.91 -33.07 13.79
C PHE A 374 -12.70 -33.83 12.48
N GLN A 375 -13.72 -33.93 11.63
CA GLN A 375 -13.62 -34.57 10.33
C GLN A 375 -12.64 -33.82 9.40
N ALA A 376 -12.68 -32.49 9.40
CA ALA A 376 -11.77 -31.66 8.62
C ALA A 376 -10.31 -31.83 9.06
N VAL A 377 -10.04 -31.76 10.36
CA VAL A 377 -8.69 -31.96 10.92
C VAL A 377 -8.18 -33.37 10.63
N SER A 378 -9.02 -34.40 10.81
CA SER A 378 -8.64 -35.77 10.49
C SER A 378 -8.34 -35.95 9.00
N ALA A 379 -9.17 -35.39 8.10
CA ALA A 379 -8.94 -35.48 6.66
C ALA A 379 -7.60 -34.84 6.26
N CYS A 380 -7.26 -33.67 6.83
CA CYS A 380 -5.96 -33.04 6.62
C CYS A 380 -4.81 -33.89 7.20
N ALA A 381 -4.96 -34.56 8.34
CA ALA A 381 -3.88 -35.31 8.99
C ALA A 381 -3.46 -36.60 8.27
N PHE A 382 -4.36 -37.29 7.55
CA PHE A 382 -4.10 -38.60 6.95
C PHE A 382 -3.47 -38.59 5.55
N GLY A 383 -2.93 -37.46 5.09
CA GLY A 383 -2.16 -37.39 3.84
C GLY A 383 -3.00 -37.27 2.56
N ASP A 384 -4.31 -37.12 2.67
CA ASP A 384 -5.08 -36.45 1.61
C ASP A 384 -4.66 -34.97 1.66
N GLU A 385 -3.78 -34.54 0.75
CA GLU A 385 -3.32 -33.15 0.65
C GLU A 385 -4.50 -32.15 0.52
N GLN A 386 -5.71 -32.64 0.21
CA GLN A 386 -6.94 -31.86 0.16
C GLN A 386 -8.12 -32.66 0.73
N MET A 387 -8.93 -32.02 1.59
CA MET A 387 -10.25 -32.56 1.95
C MET A 387 -11.07 -32.84 0.69
N SER A 388 -11.83 -33.93 0.65
CA SER A 388 -12.72 -34.17 -0.49
C SER A 388 -13.68 -32.99 -0.68
N VAL A 389 -13.98 -32.64 -1.94
CA VAL A 389 -14.79 -31.44 -2.29
C VAL A 389 -16.12 -31.43 -1.52
N ASP A 390 -16.78 -32.59 -1.38
CA ASP A 390 -18.02 -32.72 -0.63
C ASP A 390 -17.84 -32.50 0.87
N THR A 391 -16.74 -32.99 1.45
CA THR A 391 -16.42 -32.77 2.87
C THR A 391 -16.09 -31.31 3.14
N GLN A 392 -15.30 -30.68 2.26
CA GLN A 392 -14.99 -29.26 2.33
C GLN A 392 -16.27 -28.41 2.23
N ARG A 393 -17.14 -28.73 1.25
CA ARG A 393 -18.40 -28.00 1.06
C ARG A 393 -19.33 -28.15 2.27
N ARG A 394 -19.49 -29.36 2.82
CA ARG A 394 -20.26 -29.58 4.07
C ARG A 394 -19.70 -28.79 5.23
N PHE A 395 -18.39 -28.86 5.44
CA PHE A 395 -17.70 -28.15 6.52
C PHE A 395 -17.93 -26.64 6.41
N ASN A 396 -17.68 -26.06 5.24
CA ASN A 396 -17.86 -24.62 4.98
C ASN A 396 -19.34 -24.20 5.15
N THR A 397 -20.28 -25.04 4.71
CA THR A 397 -21.72 -24.78 4.86
C THR A 397 -22.15 -24.76 6.32
N ILE A 398 -21.73 -25.74 7.14
CA ILE A 398 -22.04 -25.76 8.58
C ILE A 398 -21.41 -24.55 9.28
N LEU A 399 -20.15 -24.28 8.97
CA LEU A 399 -19.39 -23.18 9.55
C LEU A 399 -20.03 -21.81 9.27
N ALA A 400 -20.64 -21.63 8.10
CA ALA A 400 -21.28 -20.37 7.74
C ALA A 400 -22.52 -20.01 8.58
N TYR A 401 -23.10 -20.96 9.33
CA TYR A 401 -24.32 -20.76 10.14
C TYR A 401 -24.13 -21.11 11.63
N ALA A 402 -23.00 -21.66 12.03
CA ALA A 402 -22.77 -22.06 13.42
C ALA A 402 -22.42 -20.88 14.33
N ASP A 403 -22.79 -20.93 15.60
CA ASP A 403 -22.22 -20.03 16.61
C ASP A 403 -20.93 -20.62 17.17
N LEU A 404 -19.78 -20.11 16.74
CA LEU A 404 -18.48 -20.66 17.15
C LEU A 404 -18.17 -20.52 18.65
N GLU A 405 -18.90 -19.65 19.37
CA GLU A 405 -18.70 -19.41 20.80
C GLU A 405 -19.74 -20.11 21.68
N HIS A 406 -20.72 -20.79 21.07
CA HIS A 406 -21.71 -21.55 21.82
C HIS A 406 -21.01 -22.63 22.65
N ALA A 407 -21.21 -22.57 23.97
CA ALA A 407 -20.77 -23.61 24.87
C ALA A 407 -21.63 -24.85 24.62
N GLY A 408 -21.04 -25.93 24.10
CA GLY A 408 -21.76 -27.17 23.82
C GLY A 408 -22.32 -27.81 25.11
N THR A 409 -22.93 -28.99 24.99
CA THR A 409 -23.53 -29.74 26.13
C THR A 409 -22.59 -29.95 27.32
N ARG A 410 -21.26 -29.95 27.09
CA ARG A 410 -20.21 -30.07 28.12
C ARG A 410 -19.65 -28.72 28.62
N LYS A 411 -20.31 -27.60 28.33
CA LYS A 411 -19.87 -26.22 28.62
C LYS A 411 -18.50 -25.83 28.04
N LYS A 412 -18.00 -26.58 27.05
CA LYS A 412 -16.77 -26.25 26.32
C LYS A 412 -17.11 -25.56 25.01
N VAL A 413 -16.33 -24.53 24.68
CA VAL A 413 -16.44 -23.81 23.39
C VAL A 413 -15.65 -24.58 22.34
N LEU A 414 -15.97 -24.41 21.05
CA LEU A 414 -15.27 -25.06 19.93
C LEU A 414 -13.74 -24.94 20.03
N LYS A 415 -13.27 -23.76 20.41
CA LYS A 415 -11.86 -23.43 20.63
C LYS A 415 -11.15 -24.42 21.57
N ASP A 416 -11.79 -24.84 22.66
CA ASP A 416 -11.24 -25.80 23.62
C ASP A 416 -10.98 -27.19 22.99
N TYR A 417 -11.75 -27.54 21.95
CA TYR A 417 -11.57 -28.81 21.23
C TYR A 417 -10.42 -28.77 20.22
N LEU A 418 -10.05 -27.59 19.76
CA LEU A 418 -8.98 -27.35 18.79
C LEU A 418 -7.61 -27.23 19.47
N ASN A 419 -7.58 -26.93 20.77
CA ASN A 419 -6.33 -26.86 21.55
C ASN A 419 -5.52 -28.16 21.41
N HIS A 420 -4.22 -28.02 21.12
CA HIS A 420 -3.24 -29.11 20.97
C HIS A 420 -3.51 -30.11 19.83
N ARG A 421 -4.35 -29.75 18.86
CA ARG A 421 -4.57 -30.57 17.65
C ARG A 421 -3.61 -30.14 16.55
N GLU A 422 -2.81 -31.07 16.06
CA GLU A 422 -2.00 -30.89 14.86
C GLU A 422 -2.90 -30.48 13.67
N ARG A 423 -2.41 -29.58 12.81
CA ARG A 423 -3.11 -29.04 11.63
C ARG A 423 -4.42 -28.28 11.89
N ALA A 424 -4.80 -28.02 13.15
CA ALA A 424 -5.97 -27.20 13.45
C ALA A 424 -5.86 -25.78 12.87
N ARG A 425 -4.65 -25.20 12.90
CA ARG A 425 -4.37 -23.90 12.29
C ARG A 425 -4.64 -23.90 10.78
N GLU A 426 -4.17 -24.91 10.06
CA GLU A 426 -4.37 -25.07 8.61
C GLU A 426 -5.85 -25.16 8.25
N VAL A 427 -6.62 -25.96 9.01
CA VAL A 427 -8.08 -26.06 8.83
C VAL A 427 -8.76 -24.72 9.06
N ILE A 428 -8.34 -23.95 10.08
CA ILE A 428 -8.88 -22.61 10.35
C ILE A 428 -8.50 -21.63 9.22
N GLN A 429 -7.28 -21.71 8.68
CA GLN A 429 -6.88 -20.89 7.53
C GLN A 429 -7.75 -21.20 6.31
N LEU A 430 -7.95 -22.48 5.97
CA LEU A 430 -8.84 -22.89 4.87
C LEU A 430 -10.30 -22.43 5.10
N ALA A 431 -10.77 -22.54 6.34
CA ALA A 431 -12.08 -22.05 6.76
C ALA A 431 -12.22 -20.53 6.55
N CYS A 432 -11.21 -19.76 6.98
CA CYS A 432 -11.17 -18.31 6.77
C CYS A 432 -11.18 -17.94 5.28
N ILE A 433 -10.41 -18.63 4.43
CA ILE A 433 -10.39 -18.40 2.98
C ILE A 433 -11.80 -18.59 2.40
N SER A 434 -12.47 -19.70 2.76
CA SER A 434 -13.82 -19.97 2.25
C SER A 434 -14.85 -18.99 2.77
N LEU A 435 -14.80 -18.63 4.06
CA LEU A 435 -15.71 -17.63 4.61
C LEU A 435 -15.46 -16.24 4.00
N HIS A 436 -14.20 -15.86 3.76
CA HIS A 436 -13.85 -14.60 3.11
C HIS A 436 -14.51 -14.47 1.73
N GLN A 437 -14.47 -15.53 0.91
CA GLN A 437 -15.15 -15.55 -0.39
C GLN A 437 -16.65 -15.32 -0.25
N ARG A 438 -17.28 -15.94 0.74
CA ARG A 438 -18.71 -15.77 1.02
C ARG A 438 -19.03 -14.37 1.54
N VAL A 439 -18.23 -13.84 2.47
CA VAL A 439 -18.36 -12.48 3.00
C VAL A 439 -18.17 -11.44 1.90
N SER A 440 -17.23 -11.67 0.97
CA SER A 440 -17.02 -10.81 -0.19
C SER A 440 -18.23 -10.79 -1.14
N ALA A 441 -18.85 -11.95 -1.38
CA ALA A 441 -20.09 -12.02 -2.16
C ALA A 441 -21.24 -11.26 -1.46
N LEU A 442 -21.45 -11.50 -0.16
CA LEU A 442 -22.45 -10.79 0.64
C LEU A 442 -22.20 -9.28 0.68
N SER A 443 -20.93 -8.86 0.75
CA SER A 443 -20.55 -7.45 0.74
C SER A 443 -20.88 -6.80 -0.61
N THR A 444 -20.65 -7.51 -1.71
CA THR A 444 -21.00 -7.05 -3.07
C THR A 444 -22.52 -6.85 -3.20
N ASP A 445 -23.31 -7.81 -2.73
CA ASP A 445 -24.77 -7.73 -2.72
C ASP A 445 -25.28 -6.59 -1.83
N LEU A 446 -24.64 -6.39 -0.67
CA LEU A 446 -24.94 -5.27 0.23
C LEU A 446 -24.66 -3.94 -0.48
N VAL A 447 -23.50 -3.76 -1.09
CA VAL A 447 -23.13 -2.51 -1.80
C VAL A 447 -24.15 -2.20 -2.89
N PHE A 448 -24.55 -3.21 -3.68
CA PHE A 448 -25.59 -3.05 -4.68
C PHE A 448 -26.93 -2.60 -4.07
N SER A 449 -27.37 -3.27 -3.00
CA SER A 449 -28.61 -2.96 -2.29
C SER A 449 -28.59 -1.57 -1.64
N LEU A 450 -27.48 -1.19 -1.02
CA LEU A 450 -27.27 0.13 -0.42
C LEU A 450 -27.28 1.22 -1.50
N ASN A 451 -26.69 0.98 -2.67
CA ASN A 451 -26.74 1.92 -3.78
C ASN A 451 -28.17 2.11 -4.31
N GLN A 452 -28.95 1.02 -4.43
CA GLN A 452 -30.36 1.11 -4.80
C GLN A 452 -31.16 1.94 -3.78
N LYS A 453 -31.01 1.66 -2.48
CA LYS A 453 -31.70 2.42 -1.42
C LYS A 453 -31.23 3.86 -1.34
N SER A 454 -29.93 4.13 -1.44
CA SER A 454 -29.37 5.49 -1.49
C SER A 454 -29.93 6.28 -2.68
N ASN A 455 -30.09 5.66 -3.84
CA ASN A 455 -30.70 6.29 -5.01
C ASN A 455 -32.20 6.54 -4.83
N ALA A 456 -32.94 5.61 -4.21
CA ALA A 456 -34.34 5.83 -3.86
C ALA A 456 -34.51 7.00 -2.88
N ILE A 457 -33.63 7.11 -1.87
CA ILE A 457 -33.61 8.25 -0.94
C ILE A 457 -33.31 9.55 -1.68
N ASN A 458 -32.30 9.57 -2.56
CA ASN A 458 -32.00 10.75 -3.37
C ASN A 458 -33.22 11.18 -4.20
N ARG A 459 -33.90 10.24 -4.88
CA ARG A 459 -35.14 10.53 -5.62
C ARG A 459 -36.22 11.13 -4.74
N SER A 460 -36.49 10.53 -3.59
CA SER A 460 -37.45 11.06 -2.61
C SER A 460 -37.09 12.50 -2.19
N LEU A 461 -35.81 12.81 -1.95
CA LEU A 461 -35.38 14.17 -1.62
C LEU A 461 -35.61 15.15 -2.79
N TYR A 462 -35.30 14.74 -4.02
CA TYR A 462 -35.52 15.55 -5.23
C TYR A 462 -37.02 15.80 -5.50
N ASP A 463 -37.84 14.75 -5.41
CA ASP A 463 -39.30 14.83 -5.57
C ASP A 463 -39.93 15.78 -4.54
N ASN A 464 -39.32 15.88 -3.35
CA ASN A 464 -39.75 16.77 -2.28
C ASN A 464 -39.20 18.21 -2.35
N GLY A 465 -38.46 18.54 -3.42
CA GLY A 465 -38.03 19.91 -3.73
C GLY A 465 -36.55 20.21 -3.49
N LEU A 466 -35.70 19.20 -3.31
CA LEU A 466 -34.25 19.38 -3.38
C LEU A 466 -33.89 19.64 -4.86
N VAL A 467 -33.16 20.71 -5.14
CA VAL A 467 -32.77 21.14 -6.49
C VAL A 467 -31.36 21.73 -6.45
N GLU A 468 -30.66 21.78 -7.58
CA GLU A 468 -29.28 22.28 -7.64
C GLU A 468 -29.18 23.76 -7.26
N CYS A 469 -30.17 24.59 -7.59
CA CYS A 469 -30.16 26.02 -7.27
C CYS A 469 -31.47 26.43 -6.60
N TYR A 470 -31.38 27.00 -5.39
CA TYR A 470 -32.53 27.42 -4.60
C TYR A 470 -32.44 28.90 -4.20
N ARG A 471 -33.33 29.71 -4.78
CA ARG A 471 -33.32 31.18 -4.70
C ARG A 471 -34.19 31.71 -3.55
N LYS A 472 -33.77 31.44 -2.31
CA LYS A 472 -34.41 32.01 -1.11
C LYS A 472 -33.35 32.23 -0.03
N SER A 473 -33.23 33.47 0.45
CA SER A 473 -32.39 33.81 1.58
C SER A 473 -32.99 33.30 2.89
N VAL A 474 -32.13 32.96 3.85
CA VAL A 474 -32.53 32.49 5.18
C VAL A 474 -31.81 33.33 6.23
N THR A 475 -32.54 33.74 7.26
CA THR A 475 -31.97 34.47 8.39
C THR A 475 -31.34 33.49 9.36
N LYS A 476 -30.09 33.72 9.73
CA LYS A 476 -29.36 32.90 10.69
C LYS A 476 -29.96 33.07 12.10
N PRO A 477 -30.29 31.97 12.81
CA PRO A 477 -30.83 32.04 14.17
C PRO A 477 -29.75 32.46 15.17
N ASP A 478 -30.18 32.99 16.31
CA ASP A 478 -29.28 33.30 17.42
C ASP A 478 -28.91 32.02 18.18
N PHE A 479 -27.71 31.48 17.92
CA PHE A 479 -27.25 30.26 18.57
C PHE A 479 -27.00 30.41 20.07
N THR A 480 -26.82 31.63 20.58
CA THR A 480 -26.65 31.83 22.03
C THR A 480 -27.93 31.49 22.79
N SER A 481 -29.09 31.71 22.16
CA SER A 481 -30.39 31.32 22.70
C SER A 481 -30.64 29.80 22.64
N ILE A 482 -30.11 29.13 21.61
CA ILE A 482 -30.28 27.68 21.41
C ILE A 482 -29.32 26.90 22.32
N TYR A 483 -28.09 27.40 22.51
CA TYR A 483 -27.04 26.78 23.30
C TYR A 483 -26.45 27.75 24.34
N PRO A 484 -27.17 28.05 25.43
CA PRO A 484 -26.71 29.02 26.41
C PRO A 484 -25.46 28.53 27.15
N GLY A 485 -24.38 29.31 27.09
CA GLY A 485 -23.12 29.05 27.81
C GLY A 485 -22.21 27.96 27.19
N ASP A 486 -22.58 27.36 26.06
CA ASP A 486 -21.78 26.32 25.38
C ASP A 486 -21.23 26.84 24.04
N ALA A 487 -20.10 27.54 24.11
CA ALA A 487 -19.46 28.13 22.93
C ALA A 487 -19.09 27.09 21.86
N ALA A 488 -18.73 25.86 22.26
CA ALA A 488 -18.37 24.79 21.34
C ALA A 488 -19.59 24.27 20.56
N GLN A 489 -20.75 24.14 21.21
CA GLN A 489 -21.99 23.79 20.53
C GLN A 489 -22.52 24.93 19.64
N GLN A 490 -22.33 26.19 20.04
CA GLN A 490 -22.68 27.35 19.22
C GLN A 490 -21.87 27.39 17.92
N GLU A 491 -20.56 27.13 18.00
CA GLU A 491 -19.66 27.05 16.84
C GLU A 491 -20.05 25.90 15.91
N LEU A 492 -20.27 24.70 16.46
CA LEU A 492 -20.76 23.53 15.72
C LEU A 492 -22.08 23.82 15.00
N ALA A 493 -23.03 24.45 15.71
CA ALA A 493 -24.33 24.81 15.17
C ALA A 493 -24.21 25.82 14.01
N CYS A 494 -23.29 26.78 14.13
CA CYS A 494 -22.99 27.72 13.07
C CYS A 494 -22.47 27.02 11.81
N GLU A 495 -21.59 26.04 11.95
CA GLU A 495 -21.02 25.35 10.80
C GLU A 495 -22.03 24.40 10.14
N ILE A 496 -22.84 23.69 10.91
CA ILE A 496 -23.93 22.86 10.37
C ILE A 496 -24.97 23.73 9.65
N TRP A 497 -25.26 24.91 10.19
CA TRP A 497 -26.10 25.89 9.51
C TRP A 497 -25.48 26.32 8.18
N ASN A 498 -24.20 26.69 8.15
CA ASN A 498 -23.50 27.08 6.93
C ASN A 498 -23.51 25.96 5.88
N LEU A 499 -23.28 24.71 6.32
CA LEU A 499 -23.30 23.51 5.48
C LEU A 499 -24.67 23.29 4.82
N CYS A 500 -25.77 23.56 5.55
CA CYS A 500 -27.13 23.44 5.01
C CYS A 500 -27.59 24.67 4.23
N THR A 501 -26.91 25.81 4.41
CA THR A 501 -27.28 27.08 3.77
C THR A 501 -26.54 27.32 2.47
N LEU A 502 -25.35 26.74 2.28
CA LEU A 502 -24.60 26.81 1.01
C LEU A 502 -24.36 28.28 0.59
N THR A 503 -23.63 29.01 1.44
CA THR A 503 -23.40 30.48 1.64
C THR A 503 -23.35 31.47 0.45
N LYS A 504 -23.78 31.12 -0.76
CA LYS A 504 -23.90 31.99 -1.94
C LYS A 504 -25.29 32.64 -2.01
N LYS A 505 -25.39 33.76 -2.76
CA LYS A 505 -26.65 34.52 -3.00
C LYS A 505 -27.78 33.64 -3.54
N ASP A 506 -27.40 32.63 -4.32
CA ASP A 506 -28.21 31.47 -4.69
C ASP A 506 -27.66 30.24 -3.96
N ARG A 507 -28.51 29.49 -3.23
CA ARG A 507 -28.06 28.28 -2.52
C ARG A 507 -27.82 27.18 -3.55
N TYR A 508 -26.56 26.79 -3.72
CA TYR A 508 -26.15 25.80 -4.74
C TYR A 508 -25.83 24.45 -4.10
N PHE A 509 -26.66 23.45 -4.37
CA PHE A 509 -26.47 22.07 -3.92
C PHE A 509 -25.68 21.28 -4.96
N ASP A 510 -24.41 20.98 -4.64
CA ASP A 510 -23.59 20.02 -5.36
C ASP A 510 -23.46 18.74 -4.51
N LYS A 511 -24.02 17.65 -5.03
CA LYS A 511 -23.96 16.33 -4.41
C LYS A 511 -22.51 15.87 -4.15
N LYS A 512 -21.62 16.04 -5.14
CA LYS A 512 -20.22 15.58 -5.05
C LYS A 512 -19.44 16.43 -4.05
N GLU A 513 -19.62 17.74 -4.09
CA GLU A 513 -18.97 18.66 -3.15
C GLU A 513 -19.40 18.38 -1.70
N LEU A 514 -20.71 18.21 -1.49
CA LEU A 514 -21.26 17.99 -0.16
C LEU A 514 -20.87 16.62 0.40
N SER A 515 -20.97 15.53 -0.38
CA SER A 515 -20.49 14.20 0.05
C SER A 515 -19.01 14.23 0.48
N ARG A 516 -18.17 14.98 -0.25
CA ARG A 516 -16.76 15.17 0.09
C ARG A 516 -16.60 15.92 1.41
N LEU A 517 -17.27 17.07 1.58
CA LEU A 517 -17.20 17.85 2.83
C LEU A 517 -17.67 17.03 4.05
N ILE A 518 -18.74 16.23 3.90
CA ILE A 518 -19.26 15.37 4.96
C ILE A 518 -18.19 14.39 5.47
N LEU A 519 -17.42 13.77 4.57
CA LEU A 519 -16.32 12.90 4.94
C LEU A 519 -15.25 13.65 5.75
N GLY A 520 -14.89 14.85 5.32
CA GLY A 520 -13.90 15.68 6.02
C GLY A 520 -14.34 16.09 7.43
N ILE A 521 -15.62 16.43 7.63
CA ILE A 521 -16.17 16.86 8.92
C ILE A 521 -16.05 15.76 9.99
N GLN A 522 -16.10 14.50 9.59
CA GLN A 522 -15.96 13.36 10.52
C GLN A 522 -14.59 13.31 11.21
N SER A 523 -13.56 14.00 10.70
CA SER A 523 -12.25 14.10 11.35
C SER A 523 -12.24 14.98 12.61
N GLY A 524 -13.19 15.91 12.73
CA GLY A 524 -13.25 16.87 13.84
C GLY A 524 -14.43 16.66 14.78
N ILE A 525 -15.49 15.99 14.29
CA ILE A 525 -16.76 15.85 15.00
C ILE A 525 -17.31 14.43 14.77
N SER A 526 -17.55 13.69 15.85
CA SER A 526 -18.21 12.39 15.76
C SER A 526 -19.59 12.45 15.10
N LEU A 527 -19.94 11.37 14.38
CA LEU A 527 -21.24 11.16 13.74
C LEU A 527 -22.42 11.49 14.67
N LYS A 528 -22.36 11.00 15.90
CA LYS A 528 -23.41 11.20 16.92
C LYS A 528 -23.63 12.68 17.22
N ASN A 529 -22.55 13.46 17.33
CA ASN A 529 -22.62 14.88 17.62
C ASN A 529 -23.18 15.68 16.43
N ILE A 530 -22.82 15.29 15.20
CA ILE A 530 -23.40 15.89 13.98
C ILE A 530 -24.92 15.68 13.94
N ILE A 531 -25.39 14.44 14.13
CA ILE A 531 -26.84 14.13 14.13
C ILE A 531 -27.55 14.85 15.29
N ARG A 532 -26.93 14.93 16.47
CA ARG A 532 -27.51 15.65 17.61
C ARG A 532 -27.71 17.13 17.31
N ALA A 533 -26.73 17.78 16.70
CA ALA A 533 -26.85 19.18 16.32
C ALA A 533 -27.91 19.39 15.22
N PHE A 534 -28.05 18.44 14.28
CA PHE A 534 -29.17 18.46 13.32
C PHE A 534 -30.54 18.44 13.98
N ILE A 535 -30.74 17.60 15.00
CA ILE A 535 -32.02 17.52 15.74
C ILE A 535 -32.37 18.86 16.37
N GLN A 536 -31.39 19.51 17.00
CA GLN A 536 -31.59 20.79 17.70
C GLN A 536 -31.85 21.95 16.71
N LEU A 537 -31.18 21.95 15.56
CA LEU A 537 -31.36 22.99 14.53
C LEU A 537 -32.59 22.77 13.64
N PHE A 538 -33.11 21.55 13.58
CA PHE A 538 -34.20 21.17 12.70
C PHE A 538 -35.44 22.09 12.76
N PRO A 539 -35.92 22.53 13.95
CA PRO A 539 -37.05 23.46 14.05
C PRO A 539 -36.78 24.84 13.44
N HIS A 540 -35.51 25.25 13.35
CA HIS A 540 -35.09 26.53 12.80
C HIS A 540 -34.76 26.47 11.31
N PHE A 541 -34.72 25.26 10.72
CA PHE A 541 -34.46 25.07 9.31
C PHE A 541 -35.69 25.34 8.45
N ASP A 542 -35.46 25.96 7.31
CA ASP A 542 -36.45 25.96 6.24
C ASP A 542 -36.54 24.58 5.57
N ARG A 543 -37.56 24.41 4.73
CA ARG A 543 -37.80 23.13 4.04
C ARG A 543 -36.57 22.63 3.27
N TYR A 544 -35.83 23.53 2.61
CA TYR A 544 -34.68 23.16 1.80
C TYR A 544 -33.49 22.71 2.66
N GLN A 545 -33.21 23.41 3.76
CA GLN A 545 -32.21 22.98 4.76
C GLN A 545 -32.54 21.62 5.38
N LYS A 546 -33.82 21.33 5.63
CA LYS A 546 -34.27 20.01 6.13
C LYS A 546 -33.97 18.88 5.13
N LEU A 547 -34.19 19.10 3.83
CA LEU A 547 -33.86 18.12 2.79
C LEU A 547 -32.34 17.91 2.67
N ILE A 548 -31.54 18.97 2.78
CA ILE A 548 -30.08 18.87 2.81
C ILE A 548 -29.60 18.10 4.05
N ALA A 549 -30.19 18.35 5.23
CA ALA A 549 -29.91 17.58 6.43
C ALA A 549 -30.22 16.08 6.24
N GLY A 550 -31.34 15.75 5.57
CA GLY A 550 -31.68 14.39 5.18
C GLY A 550 -30.64 13.74 4.25
N PHE A 551 -30.14 14.49 3.26
CA PHE A 551 -29.04 14.03 2.40
C PHE A 551 -27.77 13.76 3.21
N ILE A 552 -27.39 14.69 4.09
CA ILE A 552 -26.17 14.59 4.90
C ILE A 552 -26.23 13.39 5.84
N VAL A 553 -27.33 13.21 6.58
CA VAL A 553 -27.50 12.08 7.50
C VAL A 553 -27.44 10.75 6.75
N LYS A 554 -28.02 10.65 5.55
CA LYS A 554 -27.91 9.46 4.71
C LYS A 554 -26.46 9.16 4.32
N GLU A 555 -25.71 10.16 3.83
CA GLU A 555 -24.28 9.99 3.48
C GLU A 555 -23.44 9.58 4.70
N LEU A 556 -23.67 10.22 5.85
CA LEU A 556 -23.03 9.89 7.11
C LEU A 556 -23.25 8.42 7.50
N ILE A 557 -24.48 7.90 7.43
CA ILE A 557 -24.78 6.51 7.75
C ILE A 557 -24.14 5.53 6.76
N LEU A 558 -24.01 5.90 5.47
CA LEU A 558 -23.35 5.06 4.47
C LEU A 558 -21.87 4.80 4.82
N THR A 559 -21.18 5.75 5.46
CA THR A 559 -19.77 5.61 5.88
C THR A 559 -19.55 4.66 7.06
N VAL A 560 -20.60 4.32 7.82
CA VAL A 560 -20.47 3.47 9.01
C VAL A 560 -20.43 1.99 8.61
N ASN A 561 -19.30 1.34 8.89
CA ASN A 561 -19.04 -0.05 8.47
C ASN A 561 -18.88 -1.04 9.64
N SER A 562 -19.21 -0.62 10.87
CA SER A 562 -19.12 -1.46 12.06
C SER A 562 -20.42 -1.47 12.85
N LYS A 563 -20.69 -2.59 13.54
CA LYS A 563 -21.85 -2.76 14.40
C LYS A 563 -21.85 -1.75 15.56
N ALA A 564 -20.70 -1.63 16.24
CA ALA A 564 -20.52 -0.65 17.32
C ALA A 564 -20.76 0.80 16.87
N GLY A 565 -20.33 1.16 15.65
CA GLY A 565 -20.56 2.49 15.08
C GLY A 565 -22.05 2.79 14.89
N LEU A 566 -22.82 1.84 14.32
CA LEU A 566 -24.26 1.98 14.15
C LEU A 566 -24.99 2.08 15.49
N GLU A 567 -24.66 1.19 16.43
CA GLU A 567 -25.27 1.16 17.77
C GLU A 567 -25.03 2.46 18.54
N THR A 568 -23.83 3.04 18.44
CA THR A 568 -23.46 4.29 19.11
C THR A 568 -24.37 5.47 18.73
N CYS A 569 -24.87 5.49 17.48
CA CYS A 569 -25.76 6.55 16.99
C CYS A 569 -27.24 6.15 16.91
N ALA A 570 -27.61 4.89 17.15
CA ALA A 570 -28.95 4.35 16.86
C ALA A 570 -30.10 5.17 17.49
N LEU A 571 -30.00 5.50 18.78
CA LEU A 571 -31.02 6.32 19.47
C LEU A 571 -31.10 7.74 18.89
N THR A 572 -29.94 8.35 18.61
CA THR A 572 -29.87 9.72 18.07
C THR A 572 -30.44 9.76 16.66
N LEU A 573 -30.12 8.76 15.83
CA LEU A 573 -30.67 8.60 14.49
C LEU A 573 -32.19 8.40 14.52
N ARG A 574 -32.69 7.56 15.43
CA ARG A 574 -34.14 7.39 15.61
C ARG A 574 -34.82 8.72 15.94
N CYS A 575 -34.27 9.49 16.88
CA CYS A 575 -34.80 10.83 17.20
C CYS A 575 -34.80 11.77 15.99
N PHE A 576 -33.75 11.77 15.17
CA PHE A 576 -33.71 12.55 13.93
C PHE A 576 -34.80 12.12 12.93
N LEU A 577 -35.01 10.81 12.76
CA LEU A 577 -36.05 10.29 11.87
C LEU A 577 -37.47 10.62 12.37
N GLU A 578 -37.70 10.60 13.68
CA GLU A 578 -38.98 11.06 14.26
C GLU A 578 -39.18 12.58 14.07
N GLN A 579 -38.12 13.37 14.21
CA GLN A 579 -38.19 14.82 13.97
C GLN A 579 -38.54 15.16 12.51
N ASN A 580 -38.11 14.33 11.55
CA ASN A 580 -38.44 14.52 10.14
C ASN A 580 -39.94 14.40 9.84
N ILE A 581 -40.70 13.60 10.61
CA ILE A 581 -42.15 13.41 10.37
C ILE A 581 -43.03 14.33 11.22
N HIS A 582 -42.44 15.17 12.08
CA HIS A 582 -43.20 16.06 12.94
C HIS A 582 -44.08 17.02 12.10
N PRO A 583 -45.37 17.23 12.44
CA PRO A 583 -46.28 18.05 11.64
C PRO A 583 -45.84 19.52 11.56
N ASP A 584 -45.47 20.12 12.70
CA ASP A 584 -45.15 21.55 12.76
C ASP A 584 -43.67 21.86 12.47
N THR A 585 -42.75 21.10 13.09
CA THR A 585 -41.31 21.36 12.99
C THR A 585 -40.60 20.50 11.95
N GLY A 586 -41.28 19.50 11.36
CA GLY A 586 -40.71 18.50 10.46
C GLY A 586 -40.98 18.76 8.98
N LEU A 587 -41.04 17.67 8.19
CA LEU A 587 -41.49 17.59 6.80
C LEU A 587 -42.87 16.91 6.69
N ALA A 588 -43.51 16.55 7.81
CA ALA A 588 -44.81 15.86 7.85
C ALA A 588 -44.86 14.60 6.95
N GLN A 589 -45.84 14.50 6.05
CA GLN A 589 -45.99 13.33 5.15
C GLN A 589 -44.78 13.09 4.25
N ASP A 590 -44.13 14.17 3.79
CA ASP A 590 -42.95 14.10 2.93
C ASP A 590 -41.75 13.45 3.67
N GLY A 591 -41.68 13.62 4.99
CA GLY A 591 -40.68 12.99 5.84
C GLY A 591 -40.91 11.49 6.07
N LEU A 592 -42.14 10.99 5.87
CA LEU A 592 -42.49 9.58 6.15
C LEU A 592 -41.78 8.64 5.17
N GLN A 593 -41.82 8.97 3.88
CA GLN A 593 -41.15 8.19 2.84
C GLN A 593 -39.63 8.13 3.07
N TYR A 594 -39.01 9.25 3.44
CA TYR A 594 -37.59 9.31 3.80
C TYR A 594 -37.28 8.41 5.01
N LYS A 595 -38.11 8.48 6.06
CA LYS A 595 -37.95 7.65 7.26
C LYS A 595 -38.02 6.15 6.95
N GLU A 596 -38.97 5.71 6.14
CA GLU A 596 -39.11 4.31 5.73
C GLU A 596 -37.87 3.83 4.96
N LEU A 597 -37.44 4.58 3.93
CA LEU A 597 -36.26 4.24 3.15
C LEU A 597 -34.97 4.22 3.98
N MET A 598 -34.83 5.14 4.94
CA MET A 598 -33.69 5.15 5.87
C MET A 598 -33.71 3.94 6.81
N ASN A 599 -34.87 3.54 7.34
CA ASN A 599 -35.00 2.35 8.17
C ASN A 599 -34.63 1.08 7.39
N GLU A 600 -35.03 0.98 6.12
CA GLU A 600 -34.63 -0.13 5.24
C GLU A 600 -33.11 -0.14 4.99
N LEU A 601 -32.50 1.02 4.75
CA LEU A 601 -31.05 1.15 4.58
C LEU A 601 -30.28 0.69 5.83
N ILE A 602 -30.75 1.10 7.02
CA ILE A 602 -30.17 0.70 8.31
C ILE A 602 -30.35 -0.81 8.53
N ALA A 603 -31.53 -1.35 8.22
CA ALA A 603 -31.81 -2.78 8.34
C ALA A 603 -30.91 -3.64 7.43
N LEU A 604 -30.61 -3.18 6.20
CA LEU A 604 -29.65 -3.85 5.32
C LEU A 604 -28.26 -3.95 5.94
N LYS A 605 -27.75 -2.86 6.53
CA LYS A 605 -26.44 -2.87 7.21
C LYS A 605 -26.45 -3.81 8.42
N HIS A 606 -27.49 -3.78 9.26
CA HIS A 606 -27.62 -4.72 10.38
C HIS A 606 -27.66 -6.18 9.92
N THR A 607 -28.47 -6.49 8.92
CA THR A 607 -28.61 -7.84 8.37
C THR A 607 -27.26 -8.41 7.89
N PHE A 608 -26.43 -7.58 7.24
CA PHE A 608 -25.09 -7.98 6.84
C PHE A 608 -24.15 -8.16 8.04
N LEU A 609 -24.10 -7.21 8.96
CA LEU A 609 -23.19 -7.24 10.11
C LEU A 609 -23.50 -8.38 11.09
N ASP A 610 -24.78 -8.75 11.21
CA ASP A 610 -25.25 -9.85 12.05
C ASP A 610 -25.27 -11.20 11.30
N HIS A 611 -24.92 -11.22 10.00
CA HIS A 611 -24.89 -12.46 9.24
C HIS A 611 -23.85 -13.44 9.85
N PRO A 612 -24.21 -14.69 10.18
CA PRO A 612 -23.31 -15.60 10.90
C PRO A 612 -21.96 -15.82 10.21
N ALA A 613 -21.91 -15.93 8.88
CA ALA A 613 -20.65 -16.01 8.13
C ALA A 613 -19.70 -14.80 8.35
N VAL A 614 -20.23 -13.57 8.46
CA VAL A 614 -19.44 -12.36 8.72
C VAL A 614 -18.88 -12.38 10.14
N VAL A 615 -19.74 -12.73 11.11
CA VAL A 615 -19.35 -12.88 12.52
C VAL A 615 -18.28 -13.96 12.68
N ASN A 616 -18.49 -15.14 12.07
CA ASN A 616 -17.57 -16.27 12.16
C ASN A 616 -16.24 -16.00 11.48
N TYR A 617 -16.24 -15.30 10.33
CA TYR A 617 -15.02 -14.86 9.69
C TYR A 617 -14.18 -13.99 10.63
N GLY A 618 -14.82 -13.00 11.29
CA GLY A 618 -14.15 -12.16 12.28
C GLY A 618 -13.59 -12.96 13.47
N LYS A 619 -14.38 -13.92 14.02
CA LYS A 619 -13.94 -14.78 15.12
C LYS A 619 -12.73 -15.64 14.74
N LEU A 620 -12.77 -16.33 13.60
CA LEU A 620 -11.67 -17.18 13.16
C LEU A 620 -10.40 -16.38 12.84
N ASN A 621 -10.54 -15.20 12.22
CA ASN A 621 -9.39 -14.33 11.98
C ASN A 621 -8.75 -13.89 13.31
N ASN A 622 -9.56 -13.51 14.30
CA ASN A 622 -9.06 -13.18 15.64
C ASN A 622 -8.35 -14.38 16.30
N TRP A 623 -8.85 -15.61 16.11
CA TRP A 623 -8.17 -16.80 16.63
C TRP A 623 -6.81 -16.99 15.97
N LEU A 624 -6.68 -16.84 14.66
CA LEU A 624 -5.38 -16.95 13.96
C LEU A 624 -4.36 -15.90 14.42
N LEU A 625 -4.83 -14.70 14.76
CA LEU A 625 -3.96 -13.56 15.13
C LEU A 625 -3.55 -13.58 16.60
N TYR A 626 -4.46 -13.93 17.50
CA TYR A 626 -4.29 -13.72 18.93
C TYR A 626 -4.24 -15.01 19.75
N GLU A 627 -4.62 -16.16 19.19
CA GLU A 627 -4.73 -17.37 20.01
C GLU A 627 -3.41 -18.09 20.21
N PRO A 628 -2.90 -18.20 21.46
CA PRO A 628 -1.60 -18.79 21.71
C PRO A 628 -1.52 -20.29 21.39
N THR A 629 -2.65 -20.99 21.50
CA THR A 629 -2.75 -22.45 21.32
C THR A 629 -2.74 -22.89 19.86
N LEU A 630 -2.96 -21.98 18.91
CA LEU A 630 -2.86 -22.21 17.46
C LEU A 630 -1.43 -21.92 16.99
N GLN A 631 -0.47 -22.67 17.55
CA GLN A 631 0.95 -22.47 17.30
C GLN A 631 1.31 -22.59 15.82
N VAL A 632 2.20 -21.71 15.38
CA VAL A 632 2.90 -21.80 14.10
C VAL A 632 4.06 -22.76 14.31
N ALA A 633 4.30 -23.67 13.37
CA ALA A 633 5.55 -24.44 13.38
C ALA A 633 6.73 -23.44 13.34
N GLU A 634 7.81 -23.69 14.07
CA GLU A 634 8.96 -22.75 14.11
C GLU A 634 9.48 -22.40 12.70
N GLU A 635 9.45 -23.38 11.79
CA GLU A 635 9.80 -23.24 10.36
C GLU A 635 8.94 -22.22 9.59
N CYS A 636 7.76 -21.87 10.12
CA CYS A 636 6.83 -20.91 9.55
C CYS A 636 6.85 -19.55 10.29
N SER A 637 7.80 -19.33 11.20
CA SER A 637 8.01 -18.03 11.84
C SER A 637 8.53 -16.99 10.85
N PHE A 638 8.10 -15.73 11.01
CA PHE A 638 8.55 -14.61 10.20
C PHE A 638 10.06 -14.37 10.35
N ASP A 639 10.59 -14.49 11.57
CA ASP A 639 12.02 -14.35 11.85
C ASP A 639 12.83 -15.44 11.13
N HIS A 640 12.36 -16.70 11.23
CA HIS A 640 12.95 -17.83 10.52
C HIS A 640 12.90 -17.64 9.00
N LEU A 641 11.80 -17.12 8.43
CA LEU A 641 11.67 -16.84 7.01
C LEU A 641 12.69 -15.80 6.53
N VAL A 642 12.89 -14.72 7.30
CA VAL A 642 13.89 -13.69 7.01
C VAL A 642 15.31 -14.27 7.07
N HIS A 643 15.63 -15.03 8.12
CA HIS A 643 16.94 -15.67 8.24
C HIS A 643 17.18 -16.74 7.16
N ALA A 644 16.16 -17.50 6.77
CA ALA A 644 16.23 -18.44 5.65
C ALA A 644 16.54 -17.74 4.33
N ALA A 645 15.96 -16.56 4.09
CA ALA A 645 16.27 -15.74 2.92
C ALA A 645 17.73 -15.24 2.95
N LEU A 646 18.21 -14.77 4.10
CA LEU A 646 19.58 -14.26 4.25
C LEU A 646 20.65 -15.36 4.10
N ASN A 647 20.32 -16.60 4.46
CA ASN A 647 21.21 -17.76 4.32
C ASN A 647 21.30 -18.30 2.88
N LYS A 648 20.42 -17.83 1.99
CA LYS A 648 20.41 -18.22 0.57
C LYS A 648 21.16 -17.22 -0.31
N PRO A 649 21.78 -17.67 -1.41
CA PRO A 649 22.32 -16.78 -2.45
C PRO A 649 21.22 -15.87 -3.03
N LEU A 650 21.61 -14.69 -3.54
CA LEU A 650 20.68 -13.68 -4.08
C LEU A 650 19.70 -14.26 -5.11
N ASN A 651 20.18 -15.09 -6.04
CA ASN A 651 19.35 -15.66 -7.11
C ASN A 651 18.33 -16.71 -6.61
N ASP A 652 18.57 -17.32 -5.45
CA ASP A 652 17.81 -18.47 -4.98
C ASP A 652 16.77 -18.11 -3.91
N ARG A 653 16.79 -16.87 -3.41
CA ARG A 653 15.89 -16.39 -2.33
C ARG A 653 14.67 -15.60 -2.79
N THR A 654 14.41 -15.55 -4.10
CA THR A 654 13.28 -14.80 -4.67
C THR A 654 11.94 -15.23 -4.09
N GLY A 655 11.76 -16.53 -3.80
CA GLY A 655 10.53 -17.06 -3.19
C GLY A 655 10.29 -16.50 -1.79
N GLU A 656 11.32 -16.48 -0.96
CA GLU A 656 11.25 -15.94 0.40
C GLU A 656 11.00 -14.42 0.38
N ILE A 657 11.67 -13.67 -0.51
CA ILE A 657 11.45 -12.21 -0.65
C ILE A 657 9.98 -11.92 -0.96
N LYS A 658 9.38 -12.65 -1.92
CA LYS A 658 7.96 -12.52 -2.26
C LYS A 658 7.05 -12.84 -1.09
N GLN A 659 7.37 -13.89 -0.34
CA GLN A 659 6.58 -14.27 0.83
C GLN A 659 6.69 -13.22 1.93
N ILE A 660 7.89 -12.70 2.23
CA ILE A 660 8.11 -11.62 3.20
C ILE A 660 7.35 -10.35 2.78
N ALA A 661 7.45 -9.96 1.51
CA ALA A 661 6.73 -8.80 0.96
C ALA A 661 5.21 -8.98 1.10
N ALA A 662 4.67 -10.16 0.80
CA ALA A 662 3.26 -10.47 0.96
C ALA A 662 2.81 -10.41 2.44
N GLU A 663 3.61 -10.90 3.38
CA GLU A 663 3.30 -10.81 4.82
C GLU A 663 3.32 -9.35 5.32
N LEU A 664 4.30 -8.54 4.89
CA LEU A 664 4.33 -7.10 5.18
C LEU A 664 3.14 -6.36 4.59
N ARG A 665 2.79 -6.65 3.33
CA ARG A 665 1.65 -6.04 2.64
C ARG A 665 0.34 -6.35 3.36
N LYS A 666 0.11 -7.61 3.74
CA LYS A 666 -1.05 -8.01 4.55
C LYS A 666 -1.09 -7.27 5.88
N LEU A 667 0.05 -7.07 6.52
CA LEU A 667 0.16 -6.33 7.77
C LEU A 667 -0.19 -4.85 7.60
N SER A 668 0.29 -4.21 6.53
CA SER A 668 -0.10 -2.83 6.18
C SER A 668 -1.60 -2.73 5.89
N LEU A 669 -2.18 -3.64 5.10
CA LEU A 669 -3.62 -3.68 4.82
C LEU A 669 -4.45 -3.93 6.08
N TYR A 670 -3.96 -4.76 7.00
CA TYR A 670 -4.60 -5.04 8.27
C TYR A 670 -4.81 -3.76 9.08
N TYR A 671 -3.82 -2.85 9.11
CA TYR A 671 -3.96 -1.55 9.78
C TYR A 671 -5.13 -0.76 9.22
N PHE A 672 -5.15 -0.58 7.89
CA PHE A 672 -6.20 0.19 7.25
C PHE A 672 -7.56 -0.46 7.49
N GLN A 673 -7.68 -1.79 7.38
CA GLN A 673 -8.95 -2.49 7.60
C GLN A 673 -9.56 -2.21 8.98
N HIS A 674 -8.75 -2.14 10.03
CA HIS A 674 -9.23 -2.03 11.42
C HIS A 674 -9.40 -0.58 11.92
N ILE A 675 -8.65 0.40 11.39
CA ILE A 675 -8.73 1.80 11.86
C ILE A 675 -10.11 2.41 11.60
N SER A 676 -10.82 2.84 12.63
CA SER A 676 -12.08 3.62 12.46
C SER A 676 -11.79 5.07 12.10
N LEU A 677 -12.70 5.73 11.36
CA LEU A 677 -12.59 7.17 11.12
C LEU A 677 -12.67 7.98 12.43
N ASP A 678 -13.39 7.46 13.44
CA ASP A 678 -13.49 8.07 14.77
C ASP A 678 -12.13 8.14 15.50
N GLU A 679 -11.18 7.26 15.17
CA GLU A 679 -9.85 7.29 15.79
C GLU A 679 -9.04 8.51 15.39
N PHE A 680 -9.44 9.19 14.31
CA PHE A 680 -8.83 10.44 13.87
C PHE A 680 -9.47 11.68 14.51
N GLU A 681 -10.49 11.53 15.36
CA GLU A 681 -11.24 12.66 15.92
C GLU A 681 -10.30 13.62 16.69
N ARG A 682 -10.14 14.85 16.17
CA ARG A 682 -9.39 15.95 16.80
C ARG A 682 -7.98 15.53 17.27
N GLY A 683 -7.25 14.75 16.48
CA GLY A 683 -5.89 14.36 16.86
C GLY A 683 -5.82 13.43 18.07
N ALA A 684 -6.85 12.61 18.31
CA ALA A 684 -6.93 11.74 19.50
C ALA A 684 -5.68 10.85 19.72
N TRP A 685 -4.98 10.49 18.65
CA TRP A 685 -3.75 9.68 18.70
C TRP A 685 -2.55 10.38 19.37
N GLN A 686 -2.57 11.72 19.49
CA GLN A 686 -1.52 12.50 20.17
C GLN A 686 -1.82 12.77 21.65
N LYS A 687 -3.05 12.51 22.10
CA LYS A 687 -3.54 12.90 23.44
C LYS A 687 -3.32 11.79 24.47
N ASP A 688 -3.47 12.12 25.76
CA ASP A 688 -3.24 11.18 26.86
C ASP A 688 -4.11 9.90 26.77
N GLN A 689 -5.33 10.03 26.23
CA GLN A 689 -6.27 8.91 26.07
C GLN A 689 -6.13 8.17 24.72
N LYS A 690 -5.00 8.31 24.02
CA LYS A 690 -4.77 7.69 22.69
C LYS A 690 -4.96 6.18 22.66
N ALA A 691 -4.62 5.47 23.74
CA ALA A 691 -4.78 4.01 23.81
C ALA A 691 -6.26 3.56 23.79
N THR A 692 -7.17 4.42 24.27
CA THR A 692 -8.61 4.12 24.28
C THR A 692 -9.32 4.72 23.07
N LYS A 693 -8.92 5.91 22.62
CA LYS A 693 -9.59 6.65 21.54
C LYS A 693 -9.06 6.33 20.14
N SER A 694 -7.80 5.92 20.03
CA SER A 694 -7.14 5.60 18.75
C SER A 694 -6.33 4.29 18.84
N PRO A 695 -6.92 3.19 19.33
CA PRO A 695 -6.19 1.95 19.63
C PRO A 695 -5.49 1.35 18.40
N ASN A 696 -6.13 1.38 17.22
CA ASN A 696 -5.57 0.79 16.00
C ASN A 696 -4.49 1.69 15.39
N ILE A 697 -4.65 3.02 15.47
CA ILE A 697 -3.58 3.96 15.08
C ILE A 697 -2.34 3.74 15.95
N VAL A 698 -2.52 3.65 17.28
CA VAL A 698 -1.42 3.39 18.22
C VAL A 698 -0.74 2.04 17.94
N LEU A 699 -1.52 0.99 17.67
CA LEU A 699 -0.99 -0.32 17.30
C LEU A 699 -0.20 -0.27 15.99
N ALA A 700 -0.74 0.38 14.96
CA ALA A 700 -0.05 0.53 13.67
C ALA A 700 1.28 1.29 13.82
N THR A 701 1.31 2.37 14.60
CA THR A 701 2.55 3.11 14.91
C THR A 701 3.55 2.26 15.70
N LYS A 702 3.08 1.49 16.70
CA LYS A 702 3.95 0.55 17.45
C LYS A 702 4.61 -0.45 16.51
N LEU A 703 3.82 -1.11 15.67
CA LEU A 703 4.30 -2.14 14.76
C LEU A 703 5.22 -1.58 13.66
N PHE A 704 4.94 -0.38 13.15
CA PHE A 704 5.84 0.35 12.25
C PHE A 704 7.24 0.52 12.87
N ASN A 705 7.30 1.03 14.11
CA ASN A 705 8.56 1.23 14.82
C ASN A 705 9.29 -0.09 15.11
N TYR A 706 8.54 -1.13 15.47
CA TYR A 706 9.10 -2.46 15.75
C TYR A 706 9.70 -3.08 14.49
N LEU A 707 9.01 -2.99 13.35
CA LEU A 707 9.53 -3.45 12.07
C LEU A 707 10.79 -2.67 11.64
N SER A 708 10.79 -1.34 11.81
CA SER A 708 11.96 -0.53 11.46
C SER A 708 13.18 -0.91 12.32
N ASN A 709 13.00 -1.05 13.63
CA ASN A 709 14.05 -1.51 14.54
C ASN A 709 14.48 -2.95 14.25
N TYR A 710 13.56 -3.83 13.87
CA TYR A 710 13.85 -5.20 13.48
C TYR A 710 14.70 -5.26 12.22
N PHE A 711 14.36 -4.49 11.18
CA PHE A 711 15.19 -4.47 9.97
C PHE A 711 16.57 -3.82 10.21
N ALA A 712 16.66 -2.79 11.06
CA ALA A 712 17.95 -2.26 11.48
C ALA A 712 18.78 -3.32 12.24
N PHE A 713 18.15 -4.07 13.14
CA PHE A 713 18.77 -5.20 13.83
C PHE A 713 19.24 -6.29 12.86
N ILE A 714 18.42 -6.66 11.87
CA ILE A 714 18.76 -7.67 10.85
C ILE A 714 19.98 -7.24 10.04
N ILE A 715 20.06 -5.98 9.62
CA ILE A 715 21.23 -5.44 8.90
C ILE A 715 22.49 -5.57 9.77
N LEU A 716 22.42 -5.10 11.02
CA LEU A 716 23.58 -5.08 11.91
C LEU A 716 23.99 -6.49 12.40
N SER A 717 23.06 -7.44 12.42
CA SER A 717 23.33 -8.82 12.86
C SER A 717 24.14 -9.63 11.84
N GLN A 718 24.22 -9.20 10.58
CA GLN A 718 25.03 -9.89 9.56
C GLN A 718 26.54 -9.68 9.74
N GLY A 719 26.96 -8.68 10.54
CA GLY A 719 28.37 -8.34 10.75
C GLY A 719 29.05 -7.74 9.52
N ALA A 720 30.32 -7.35 9.66
CA ALA A 720 31.03 -6.56 8.65
C ALA A 720 31.21 -7.31 7.31
N ASN A 721 31.45 -8.62 7.34
CA ASN A 721 31.71 -9.41 6.12
C ASN A 721 30.47 -9.69 5.27
N ASN A 722 29.27 -9.61 5.85
CA ASN A 722 28.03 -10.00 5.18
C ASN A 722 26.99 -8.87 5.12
N ILE A 723 27.39 -7.63 5.44
CA ILE A 723 26.48 -6.49 5.43
C ILE A 723 25.88 -6.22 4.03
N ASN A 724 26.66 -6.42 2.96
CA ASN A 724 26.19 -6.30 1.58
C ASN A 724 25.04 -7.26 1.27
N ASN A 725 25.04 -8.46 1.88
CA ASN A 725 23.95 -9.42 1.71
C ASN A 725 22.64 -8.93 2.32
N SER A 726 22.68 -8.36 3.54
CA SER A 726 21.50 -7.73 4.14
C SER A 726 21.01 -6.52 3.37
N LEU A 727 21.91 -5.74 2.75
CA LEU A 727 21.51 -4.59 1.96
C LEU A 727 20.87 -5.00 0.63
N ASN A 728 21.45 -5.97 -0.06
CA ASN A 728 20.80 -6.59 -1.22
C ASN A 728 19.43 -7.16 -0.86
N PHE A 729 19.29 -7.75 0.33
CA PHE A 729 18.00 -8.24 0.82
C PHE A 729 17.00 -7.08 0.98
N MET A 730 17.39 -5.95 1.57
CA MET A 730 16.54 -4.77 1.68
C MET A 730 16.15 -4.20 0.31
N VAL A 731 17.08 -4.19 -0.65
CA VAL A 731 16.81 -3.72 -2.02
C VAL A 731 15.82 -4.64 -2.73
N GLU A 732 16.04 -5.97 -2.71
CA GLU A 732 15.13 -6.95 -3.31
C GLU A 732 13.73 -6.84 -2.71
N LEU A 733 13.64 -6.73 -1.38
CA LEU A 733 12.37 -6.53 -0.68
C LEU A 733 11.70 -5.21 -1.05
N SER A 734 12.46 -4.12 -1.16
CA SER A 734 11.92 -2.81 -1.57
C SER A 734 11.43 -2.81 -3.01
N CYS A 735 12.15 -3.45 -3.93
CA CYS A 735 11.72 -3.61 -5.32
C CYS A 735 10.42 -4.42 -5.39
N GLU A 736 10.31 -5.52 -4.64
CA GLU A 736 9.10 -6.34 -4.62
C GLU A 736 7.90 -5.57 -4.06
N LEU A 737 8.10 -4.78 -2.98
CA LEU A 737 7.04 -3.94 -2.39
C LEU A 737 6.64 -2.76 -3.27
N ALA A 738 7.56 -2.19 -4.06
CA ALA A 738 7.29 -1.08 -4.96
C ALA A 738 6.63 -1.54 -6.27
N GLY A 739 7.10 -2.66 -6.84
CA GLY A 739 6.65 -3.23 -8.11
C GLY A 739 5.48 -4.21 -8.00
N HIS A 740 4.87 -4.34 -6.82
CA HIS A 740 3.77 -5.27 -6.60
C HIS A 740 2.59 -5.00 -7.56
N GLU A 741 1.93 -6.08 -8.03
CA GLU A 741 0.86 -6.01 -9.04
C GLU A 741 -0.34 -5.16 -8.59
N ASP A 742 -0.72 -5.28 -7.32
CA ASP A 742 -1.77 -4.46 -6.68
C ASP A 742 -1.27 -3.04 -6.31
N GLY A 743 -0.16 -2.56 -6.86
CA GLY A 743 0.44 -1.25 -6.55
C GLY A 743 1.34 -1.24 -5.31
N PRO A 744 2.13 -0.17 -5.12
CA PRO A 744 3.20 -0.14 -4.11
C PRO A 744 2.70 -0.14 -2.67
N ASP A 745 3.39 -0.85 -1.77
CA ASP A 745 3.23 -0.70 -0.31
C ASP A 745 4.16 0.41 0.21
N LEU A 746 3.68 1.64 0.17
CA LEU A 746 4.43 2.82 0.57
C LEU A 746 4.68 2.86 2.09
N ASN A 747 3.85 2.17 2.88
CA ASN A 747 4.05 2.05 4.32
C ASN A 747 5.29 1.19 4.62
N SER A 748 5.38 0.01 4.02
CA SER A 748 6.55 -0.89 4.21
C SER A 748 7.83 -0.33 3.58
N LEU A 749 7.74 0.38 2.45
CA LEU A 749 8.89 1.09 1.88
C LEU A 749 9.44 2.17 2.84
N MET A 750 8.54 2.91 3.51
CA MET A 750 8.94 3.87 4.55
C MET A 750 9.59 3.17 5.76
N VAL A 751 9.11 2.00 6.16
CA VAL A 751 9.74 1.18 7.23
C VAL A 751 11.19 0.84 6.87
N ILE A 752 11.41 0.33 5.65
CA ILE A 752 12.75 -0.09 5.19
C ILE A 752 13.68 1.13 5.10
N SER A 753 13.23 2.22 4.49
CA SER A 753 13.99 3.48 4.43
C SER A 753 14.33 4.01 5.83
N SER A 754 13.38 3.97 6.78
CA SER A 754 13.62 4.38 8.16
C SER A 754 14.67 3.50 8.87
N ALA A 755 14.70 2.19 8.57
CA ALA A 755 15.72 1.29 9.10
C ALA A 755 17.11 1.61 8.54
N LEU A 756 17.21 1.89 7.24
CA LEU A 756 18.47 2.27 6.57
C LEU A 756 18.99 3.64 7.04
N ASP A 757 18.09 4.59 7.26
CA ASP A 757 18.43 5.96 7.69
C ASP A 757 18.68 6.05 9.21
N SER A 758 18.33 5.01 9.98
CA SER A 758 18.57 4.97 11.43
C SER A 758 20.05 5.23 11.75
N SER A 759 20.32 6.01 12.81
CA SER A 759 21.70 6.41 13.20
C SER A 759 22.70 5.24 13.27
N PRO A 760 22.35 4.07 13.84
CA PRO A 760 23.25 2.91 13.87
C PRO A 760 23.60 2.37 12.48
N VAL A 761 22.69 2.45 11.51
CA VAL A 761 22.92 1.93 10.15
C VAL A 761 23.60 2.98 9.29
N SER A 762 23.03 4.19 9.18
CA SER A 762 23.49 5.24 8.25
C SER A 762 24.93 5.72 8.48
N ARG A 763 25.49 5.52 9.68
CA ARG A 763 26.90 5.85 9.98
C ARG A 763 27.93 4.91 9.33
N LEU A 764 27.53 3.73 8.88
CA LEU A 764 28.45 2.75 8.29
C LEU A 764 28.91 3.30 6.93
N MET A 765 30.14 3.81 6.88
CA MET A 765 30.75 4.37 5.68
C MET A 765 30.85 3.27 4.61
N ASN A 766 30.65 3.63 3.35
CA ASN A 766 30.71 2.68 2.24
C ASN A 766 29.67 1.56 2.32
N LEU A 767 28.55 1.78 3.03
CA LEU A 767 27.38 0.92 3.06
C LEU A 767 27.02 0.37 1.67
N ASN A 768 27.12 1.24 0.65
CA ASN A 768 26.78 0.92 -0.74
C ASN A 768 27.98 0.54 -1.62
N ALA A 769 29.22 0.60 -1.12
CA ALA A 769 30.41 0.40 -1.96
C ALA A 769 30.57 -1.04 -2.45
N GLY A 770 29.98 -2.00 -1.74
CA GLY A 770 29.94 -3.41 -2.14
C GLY A 770 28.67 -3.83 -2.89
N LEU A 771 27.76 -2.89 -3.16
CA LEU A 771 26.55 -3.14 -3.94
C LEU A 771 26.82 -2.94 -5.44
N ASP A 772 26.07 -3.65 -6.29
CA ASP A 772 26.02 -3.33 -7.72
C ASP A 772 25.49 -1.89 -7.88
N PRO A 773 26.02 -1.08 -8.81
CA PRO A 773 25.50 0.25 -9.11
C PRO A 773 23.97 0.34 -9.23
N LYS A 774 23.31 -0.71 -9.74
CA LYS A 774 21.84 -0.76 -9.82
C LYS A 774 21.18 -0.85 -8.45
N ASP A 775 21.70 -1.68 -7.57
CA ASP A 775 21.15 -1.87 -6.22
C ASP A 775 21.43 -0.63 -5.35
N ALA A 776 22.62 -0.03 -5.49
CA ALA A 776 22.93 1.26 -4.87
C ALA A 776 21.98 2.37 -5.36
N SER A 777 21.65 2.40 -6.65
CA SER A 777 20.69 3.36 -7.22
C SER A 777 19.27 3.12 -6.71
N ALA A 778 18.85 1.86 -6.53
CA ALA A 778 17.54 1.54 -5.97
C ALA A 778 17.36 2.06 -4.53
N ILE A 779 18.42 2.04 -3.71
CA ILE A 779 18.40 2.66 -2.36
C ILE A 779 18.22 4.18 -2.46
N VAL A 780 18.94 4.83 -3.37
CA VAL A 780 18.80 6.29 -3.59
C VAL A 780 17.38 6.64 -4.06
N GLU A 781 16.83 5.84 -4.98
CA GLU A 781 15.45 6.01 -5.46
C GLU A 781 14.41 5.76 -4.37
N LEU A 782 14.60 4.74 -3.51
CA LEU A 782 13.76 4.48 -2.34
C LEU A 782 13.71 5.72 -1.43
N ASN A 783 14.89 6.22 -1.03
CA ASN A 783 14.98 7.38 -0.15
C ASN A 783 14.41 8.65 -0.80
N ALA A 784 14.53 8.80 -2.13
CA ALA A 784 13.90 9.89 -2.87
C ALA A 784 12.37 9.75 -2.89
N LEU A 785 11.83 8.56 -3.17
CA LEU A 785 10.39 8.28 -3.23
C LEU A 785 9.69 8.62 -1.91
N VAL A 786 10.30 8.23 -0.78
CA VAL A 786 9.72 8.42 0.56
C VAL A 786 10.19 9.69 1.27
N SER A 787 10.99 10.53 0.62
CA SER A 787 11.57 11.72 1.23
C SER A 787 10.51 12.68 1.76
N GLN A 788 10.70 13.14 3.01
CA GLN A 788 9.82 14.13 3.63
C GLN A 788 10.02 15.55 3.08
N LYS A 789 11.13 15.80 2.35
CA LYS A 789 11.50 17.12 1.83
C LYS A 789 10.44 17.63 0.86
N GLY A 790 9.87 18.80 1.15
CA GLY A 790 8.76 19.37 0.37
C GLY A 790 7.41 18.68 0.63
N ASN A 791 7.21 18.12 1.84
CA ASN A 791 5.97 17.45 2.26
C ASN A 791 5.62 16.22 1.39
N PHE A 792 6.58 15.30 1.25
CA PHE A 792 6.40 14.00 0.60
C PHE A 792 5.89 14.05 -0.86
N PRO A 793 6.51 14.86 -1.75
CA PRO A 793 5.98 15.10 -3.09
C PRO A 793 5.86 13.82 -3.93
N PHE A 794 6.88 12.95 -3.90
CA PHE A 794 6.88 11.69 -4.68
C PHE A 794 6.00 10.61 -4.07
N LEU A 795 5.94 10.53 -2.73
CA LEU A 795 5.03 9.63 -2.03
C LEU A 795 3.56 9.96 -2.34
N ARG A 796 3.20 11.26 -2.32
CA ARG A 796 1.87 11.75 -2.71
C ARG A 796 1.58 11.44 -4.17
N MET A 797 2.56 11.67 -5.05
CA MET A 797 2.44 11.29 -6.46
C MET A 797 2.15 9.79 -6.60
N ALA A 798 2.83 8.92 -5.85
CA ALA A 798 2.55 7.49 -5.84
C ALA A 798 1.13 7.14 -5.39
N ILE A 799 0.63 7.74 -4.30
CA ILE A 799 -0.75 7.54 -3.83
C ILE A 799 -1.79 7.98 -4.89
N SER A 800 -1.49 9.05 -5.64
CA SER A 800 -2.36 9.55 -6.71
C SER A 800 -2.29 8.73 -7.99
N SER A 801 -1.11 8.21 -8.33
CA SER A 801 -0.86 7.45 -9.57
C SER A 801 -1.31 5.99 -9.47
N PHE A 802 -1.33 5.42 -8.27
CA PHE A 802 -1.69 4.03 -8.01
C PHE A 802 -2.94 3.95 -7.12
N PRO A 803 -4.11 3.59 -7.65
CA PRO A 803 -5.35 3.49 -6.87
C PRO A 803 -5.24 2.53 -5.68
N ASP A 804 -4.55 1.42 -5.84
CA ASP A 804 -4.39 0.37 -4.83
C ASP A 804 -3.06 0.46 -4.05
N ALA A 805 -2.31 1.55 -4.20
CA ALA A 805 -1.16 1.81 -3.34
C ALA A 805 -1.59 1.88 -1.88
N ILE A 806 -0.80 1.26 -1.00
CA ILE A 806 -1.01 1.30 0.45
C ILE A 806 -0.24 2.50 1.01
N PRO A 807 -0.91 3.55 1.49
CA PRO A 807 -0.26 4.78 1.92
C PRO A 807 0.53 4.60 3.23
N PHE A 808 1.57 5.41 3.40
CA PHE A 808 2.20 5.60 4.70
C PHE A 808 1.26 6.40 5.62
N MET A 809 0.81 5.79 6.72
CA MET A 809 -0.15 6.42 7.65
C MET A 809 0.37 7.73 8.25
N GLY A 810 1.68 7.83 8.54
CA GLY A 810 2.27 9.04 9.13
C GLY A 810 2.14 10.30 8.26
N LEU A 811 2.04 10.14 6.93
CA LEU A 811 1.72 11.24 6.00
C LEU A 811 0.35 11.85 6.34
N PHE A 812 -0.67 11.01 6.45
CA PHE A 812 -2.03 11.43 6.75
C PHE A 812 -2.17 12.01 8.16
N LEU A 813 -1.50 11.40 9.15
CA LEU A 813 -1.51 11.94 10.52
C LEU A 813 -0.87 13.33 10.58
N THR A 814 0.16 13.60 9.77
CA THR A 814 0.79 14.93 9.67
C THR A 814 -0.19 15.96 9.09
N ASP A 815 -0.82 15.63 7.96
CA ASP A 815 -1.80 16.51 7.31
C ASP A 815 -3.02 16.81 8.20
N LEU A 816 -3.52 15.78 8.90
CA LEU A 816 -4.62 15.93 9.84
C LEU A 816 -4.24 16.81 11.03
N THR A 817 -2.99 16.70 11.53
CA THR A 817 -2.49 17.56 12.60
C THR A 817 -2.51 19.03 12.15
N MET A 818 -1.95 19.33 10.97
CA MET A 818 -1.95 20.69 10.41
C MET A 818 -3.36 21.23 10.17
N SER A 819 -4.30 20.37 9.75
CA SER A 819 -5.69 20.76 9.50
C SER A 819 -6.46 21.04 10.80
N SER A 820 -6.13 20.34 11.88
CA SER A 820 -6.80 20.46 13.18
C SER A 820 -6.48 21.75 13.93
N GLU A 821 -5.44 22.48 13.52
CA GLU A 821 -5.08 23.81 14.05
C GLU A 821 -5.98 24.94 13.51
N SER A 822 -6.82 24.66 12.51
CA SER A 822 -7.79 25.61 11.97
C SER A 822 -9.00 25.77 12.91
N ASN A 823 -9.37 27.01 13.22
CA ASN A 823 -10.62 27.34 13.91
C ASN A 823 -11.86 27.28 12.98
N GLN A 824 -11.70 26.95 11.70
CA GLN A 824 -12.81 26.84 10.74
C GLN A 824 -12.98 25.38 10.33
N ILE A 825 -14.04 24.75 10.82
CA ILE A 825 -14.26 23.30 10.67
C ILE A 825 -14.51 22.93 9.20
N LEU A 826 -15.28 23.74 8.47
CA LEU A 826 -15.58 23.46 7.06
C LEU A 826 -14.36 23.60 6.16
N VAL A 827 -13.46 24.54 6.46
CA VAL A 827 -12.19 24.70 5.74
C VAL A 827 -11.26 23.52 6.01
N ALA A 828 -11.16 23.09 7.28
CA ALA A 828 -10.40 21.90 7.63
C ALA A 828 -10.97 20.65 6.95
N ALA A 829 -12.31 20.50 6.94
CA ALA A 829 -12.97 19.38 6.29
C ALA A 829 -12.65 19.28 4.78
N ASP A 830 -12.55 20.42 4.10
CA ASP A 830 -12.20 20.47 2.68
C ASP A 830 -10.82 19.84 2.38
N VAL A 831 -9.85 20.09 3.27
CA VAL A 831 -8.48 19.56 3.22
C VAL A 831 -8.41 18.09 3.62
N VAL A 832 -9.22 17.69 4.62
CA VAL A 832 -9.21 16.33 5.16
C VAL A 832 -9.98 15.33 4.27
N ALA A 833 -11.01 15.79 3.56
CA ALA A 833 -11.86 14.90 2.77
C ALA A 833 -11.12 14.01 1.75
N PRO A 834 -10.13 14.49 0.97
CA PRO A 834 -9.32 13.65 0.10
C PRO A 834 -8.53 12.55 0.84
N ILE A 835 -8.07 12.83 2.07
CA ILE A 835 -7.36 11.87 2.91
C ILE A 835 -8.30 10.73 3.30
N PHE A 836 -9.47 11.06 3.83
CA PHE A 836 -10.46 10.06 4.24
C PHE A 836 -11.00 9.27 3.04
N THR A 837 -11.15 9.91 1.89
CA THR A 837 -11.48 9.22 0.63
C THR A 837 -10.43 8.16 0.29
N THR A 838 -9.14 8.49 0.44
CA THR A 838 -8.05 7.54 0.21
C THR A 838 -8.05 6.41 1.24
N ILE A 839 -8.25 6.72 2.53
CA ILE A 839 -8.36 5.70 3.59
C ILE A 839 -9.51 4.73 3.29
N LEU A 840 -10.69 5.24 2.95
CA LEU A 840 -11.86 4.41 2.63
C LEU A 840 -11.62 3.55 1.39
N ARG A 841 -10.93 4.08 0.37
CA ARG A 841 -10.54 3.33 -0.83
C ARG A 841 -9.62 2.15 -0.49
N VAL A 842 -8.59 2.39 0.32
CA VAL A 842 -7.64 1.34 0.75
C VAL A 842 -8.34 0.31 1.63
N LYS A 843 -9.26 0.74 2.50
CA LYS A 843 -10.11 -0.14 3.31
C LYS A 843 -10.97 -1.06 2.45
N ASP A 844 -11.62 -0.52 1.43
CA ASP A 844 -12.42 -1.28 0.46
C ASP A 844 -11.55 -2.30 -0.30
N SER A 845 -10.34 -1.91 -0.71
CA SER A 845 -9.38 -2.83 -1.33
C SER A 845 -8.95 -3.95 -0.36
N ALA A 846 -8.61 -3.62 0.88
CA ALA A 846 -8.25 -4.57 1.93
C ALA A 846 -9.40 -5.56 2.24
N GLN A 847 -10.66 -5.10 2.22
CA GLN A 847 -11.84 -5.94 2.45
C GLN A 847 -12.09 -6.97 1.35
N ARG A 848 -11.61 -6.73 0.12
CA ARG A 848 -11.67 -7.72 -0.97
C ARG A 848 -10.60 -8.80 -0.85
N GLN A 849 -9.54 -8.55 -0.09
CA GLN A 849 -8.40 -9.44 0.04
C GLN A 849 -8.48 -10.29 1.33
N SER A 850 -8.04 -11.54 1.24
CA SER A 850 -7.95 -12.43 2.40
C SER A 850 -6.65 -12.15 3.15
N LEU A 851 -6.72 -11.46 4.29
CA LEU A 851 -5.54 -11.08 5.09
C LEU A 851 -5.05 -12.20 6.03
N ILE A 852 -4.99 -13.43 5.52
CA ILE A 852 -4.50 -14.58 6.29
C ILE A 852 -2.98 -14.62 6.19
N PHE A 853 -2.31 -14.42 7.33
CA PHE A 853 -0.88 -14.54 7.46
C PHE A 853 -0.44 -16.00 7.34
N SER A 854 0.56 -16.23 6.48
CA SER A 854 1.24 -17.52 6.39
C SER A 854 2.21 -17.72 7.56
N THR A 855 2.69 -16.62 8.14
CA THR A 855 3.64 -16.62 9.26
C THR A 855 2.99 -16.20 10.57
N ASP A 856 3.80 -16.09 11.63
CA ASP A 856 3.45 -15.49 12.92
C ASP A 856 3.67 -13.96 12.96
N ILE A 857 3.99 -13.28 11.85
CA ILE A 857 4.43 -11.87 11.81
C ILE A 857 3.65 -10.93 12.75
N PHE A 858 2.32 -11.03 12.76
CA PHE A 858 1.48 -10.21 13.61
C PHE A 858 1.70 -10.49 15.10
N ARG A 859 1.69 -11.77 15.49
CA ARG A 859 1.93 -12.21 16.88
C ARG A 859 3.36 -11.93 17.31
N PHE A 860 4.33 -12.20 16.43
CA PHE A 860 5.74 -11.93 16.64
C PHE A 860 5.94 -10.47 17.05
N PHE A 861 5.53 -9.51 16.22
CA PHE A 861 5.72 -8.09 16.56
C PHE A 861 4.78 -7.55 17.63
N ASN A 862 3.58 -8.11 17.79
CA ASN A 862 2.66 -7.59 18.79
C ASN A 862 3.01 -8.04 20.22
N SER A 863 3.55 -9.26 20.39
CA SER A 863 3.68 -9.90 21.71
C SER A 863 5.04 -10.53 22.04
N GLU A 864 5.87 -10.90 21.07
CA GLU A 864 7.08 -11.70 21.32
C GLU A 864 8.37 -10.91 21.08
N PHE A 865 8.41 -10.10 20.02
CA PHE A 865 9.55 -9.28 19.66
C PHE A 865 9.70 -8.10 20.61
N ILE A 866 10.86 -8.03 21.25
CA ILE A 866 11.29 -6.89 22.04
C ILE A 866 12.34 -6.16 21.20
N PRO A 867 12.06 -4.93 20.72
CA PRO A 867 13.02 -4.20 19.91
C PRO A 867 14.31 -3.99 20.73
N PRO A 868 15.49 -4.21 20.12
CA PRO A 868 16.74 -3.89 20.78
C PRO A 868 16.77 -2.39 21.12
N GLY A 869 17.23 -2.05 22.33
CA GLY A 869 17.42 -0.65 22.71
C GLY A 869 18.43 0.05 21.80
N ASN A 870 18.31 1.37 21.64
CA ASN A 870 19.20 2.16 20.78
C ASN A 870 20.68 1.90 21.10
N GLU A 871 21.04 1.84 22.40
CA GLU A 871 22.40 1.53 22.85
C GLU A 871 22.92 0.19 22.31
N ARG A 872 22.06 -0.84 22.23
CA ARG A 872 22.44 -2.14 21.68
C ARG A 872 22.68 -2.08 20.18
N LEU A 873 21.81 -1.38 19.44
CA LEU A 873 22.00 -1.18 18.00
C LEU A 873 23.26 -0.36 17.72
N ASP A 874 23.53 0.69 18.50
CA ASP A 874 24.75 1.49 18.42
C ASP A 874 25.99 0.61 18.67
N CYS A 875 25.97 -0.24 19.70
CA CYS A 875 27.07 -1.18 19.96
C CYS A 875 27.30 -2.14 18.79
N MET A 876 26.24 -2.71 18.20
CA MET A 876 26.36 -3.58 17.02
C MET A 876 26.94 -2.82 15.82
N SER A 877 26.53 -1.57 15.62
CA SER A 877 27.11 -0.69 14.60
C SER A 877 28.60 -0.43 14.82
N TYR A 878 29.02 -0.16 16.05
CA TYR A 878 30.43 0.07 16.39
C TYR A 878 31.30 -1.18 16.23
N ARG A 879 30.72 -2.38 16.37
CA ARG A 879 31.40 -3.64 16.04
C ARG A 879 31.68 -3.78 14.55
N ILE A 880 30.72 -3.38 13.71
CA ILE A 880 30.93 -3.39 12.25
C ILE A 880 31.94 -2.33 11.85
N GLN A 881 31.78 -1.12 12.37
CA GLN A 881 32.67 -0.01 12.06
C GLN A 881 32.86 0.91 13.29
N PRO A 882 34.06 0.97 13.90
CA PRO A 882 34.34 1.87 15.01
C PRO A 882 34.15 3.36 14.65
N PHE A 883 33.97 4.24 15.64
CA PHE A 883 33.86 5.69 15.40
C PHE A 883 35.22 6.30 15.01
N LYS A 884 35.21 7.28 14.10
CA LYS A 884 36.41 8.09 13.80
C LYS A 884 36.69 9.01 14.99
N GLY A 885 37.45 8.53 15.96
CA GLY A 885 37.81 9.27 17.18
C GLY A 885 37.71 8.46 18.47
N ASP A 886 37.06 7.30 18.45
CA ASP A 886 37.00 6.40 19.60
C ASP A 886 38.26 5.51 19.62
N VAL A 887 39.34 6.14 20.09
CA VAL A 887 40.72 5.63 19.99
C VAL A 887 41.40 5.80 21.34
N ILE A 888 42.06 4.73 21.81
CA ILE A 888 42.98 4.83 22.94
C ILE A 888 44.33 5.31 22.40
N ASN A 889 44.71 6.54 22.72
CA ASN A 889 46.03 7.07 22.42
C ASN A 889 47.01 6.74 23.54
N LEU A 890 47.78 5.68 23.36
CA LEU A 890 48.75 5.19 24.34
C LEU A 890 49.88 6.20 24.62
N ASN A 891 50.13 7.16 23.73
CA ASN A 891 51.12 8.22 23.97
C ASN A 891 50.64 9.27 24.99
N GLN A 892 49.32 9.35 25.23
CA GLN A 892 48.71 10.36 26.11
C GLN A 892 48.33 9.82 27.49
N ILE A 893 48.36 8.50 27.67
CA ILE A 893 48.03 7.85 28.93
C ILE A 893 49.16 8.08 29.94
N ARG A 894 48.81 8.60 31.11
CA ARG A 894 49.77 8.90 32.19
C ARG A 894 49.88 7.82 33.24
N ASP A 895 48.83 7.02 33.42
CA ASP A 895 48.74 5.99 34.46
C ASP A 895 48.01 4.74 33.94
N TYR A 896 48.44 3.57 34.38
CA TYR A 896 47.81 2.28 34.04
C TYR A 896 46.37 2.20 34.56
N LYS A 897 46.04 2.90 35.67
CA LYS A 897 44.67 2.94 36.21
C LYS A 897 43.69 3.63 35.27
N GLU A 898 44.11 4.73 34.64
CA GLU A 898 43.32 5.44 33.64
C GLU A 898 43.05 4.53 32.44
N LEU A 899 44.09 3.84 31.95
CA LEU A 899 43.95 2.87 30.87
C LEU A 899 42.96 1.75 31.22
N PHE A 900 43.07 1.17 32.42
CA PHE A 900 42.19 0.07 32.83
C PHE A 900 40.75 0.54 32.99
N GLN A 901 40.54 1.73 33.55
CA GLN A 901 39.21 2.32 33.65
C GLN A 901 38.60 2.55 32.26
N GLN A 902 39.34 3.17 31.33
CA GLN A 902 38.88 3.39 29.96
C GLN A 902 38.56 2.08 29.24
N LEU A 903 39.43 1.07 29.35
CA LEU A 903 39.22 -0.26 28.77
C LEU A 903 37.96 -0.94 29.34
N GLN A 904 37.71 -0.80 30.65
CA GLN A 904 36.57 -1.43 31.29
C GLN A 904 35.26 -0.72 30.92
N GLU A 905 35.16 0.59 31.18
CA GLU A 905 33.92 1.37 31.06
C GLU A 905 33.49 1.64 29.62
N HIS A 906 34.45 1.94 28.73
CA HIS A 906 34.15 2.37 27.36
C HIS A 906 34.17 1.23 26.34
N TYR A 907 34.90 0.14 26.60
CA TYR A 907 35.08 -0.93 25.62
C TYR A 907 34.53 -2.27 26.12
N ILE A 908 35.08 -2.84 27.18
CA ILE A 908 34.72 -4.19 27.65
C ILE A 908 33.25 -4.29 28.06
N ASP A 909 32.75 -3.35 28.87
CA ASP A 909 31.36 -3.37 29.34
C ASP A 909 30.36 -3.15 28.21
N ARG A 910 30.79 -2.49 27.12
CA ARG A 910 30.00 -2.29 25.89
C ARG A 910 30.23 -3.38 24.84
N GLN A 911 31.06 -4.37 25.14
CA GLN A 911 31.48 -5.43 24.19
C GLN A 911 32.06 -4.85 22.89
N LEU A 912 32.98 -3.89 23.02
CA LEU A 912 33.72 -3.24 21.93
C LEU A 912 35.23 -3.47 22.10
N VAL A 913 35.98 -3.22 21.03
CA VAL A 913 37.44 -3.29 21.01
C VAL A 913 37.99 -1.90 20.67
N PRO A 914 38.97 -1.40 21.44
CA PRO A 914 39.55 -0.08 21.17
C PRO A 914 40.42 -0.10 19.91
N VAL A 915 40.29 0.93 19.09
CA VAL A 915 41.32 1.29 18.11
C VAL A 915 42.47 1.93 18.88
N ILE A 916 43.71 1.61 18.52
CA ILE A 916 44.88 2.08 19.27
C ILE A 916 45.73 3.00 18.41
N VAL A 917 46.11 4.14 19.00
CA VAL A 917 47.17 5.01 18.49
C VAL A 917 48.39 4.87 19.37
N PHE A 918 49.52 4.58 18.75
CA PHE A 918 50.82 4.48 19.41
C PHE A 918 51.88 5.06 18.48
N ASN A 919 52.81 5.87 19.00
CA ASN A 919 53.82 6.59 18.21
C ASN A 919 53.21 7.33 17.00
N ASP A 920 52.12 8.09 17.24
CA ASP A 920 51.39 8.89 16.25
C ASP A 920 50.86 8.11 15.03
N THR A 921 50.80 6.78 15.15
CA THR A 921 50.29 5.88 14.13
C THR A 921 49.04 5.17 14.65
N THR A 922 47.97 5.19 13.86
CA THR A 922 46.74 4.44 14.14
C THR A 922 46.88 3.01 13.67
N TYR A 923 46.65 2.04 14.56
CA TYR A 923 46.76 0.63 14.26
C TYR A 923 45.38 -0.03 14.09
N PRO A 924 45.30 -1.08 13.25
CA PRO A 924 44.07 -1.83 13.04
C PRO A 924 43.72 -2.68 14.28
N LEU A 925 42.43 -2.96 14.48
CA LEU A 925 41.87 -3.61 15.69
C LEU A 925 42.54 -4.92 16.08
N GLN A 926 43.05 -5.67 15.10
CA GLN A 926 43.74 -6.94 15.29
C GLN A 926 45.02 -6.79 16.13
N ARG A 927 45.65 -5.61 16.07
CA ARG A 927 46.87 -5.31 16.83
C ARG A 927 46.59 -4.68 18.19
N SER A 928 45.33 -4.37 18.51
CA SER A 928 45.00 -3.67 19.75
C SER A 928 45.47 -4.42 21.00
N ILE A 929 45.20 -5.73 21.10
CA ILE A 929 45.62 -6.52 22.26
C ILE A 929 47.15 -6.56 22.40
N GLN A 930 47.87 -6.71 21.29
CA GLN A 930 49.34 -6.74 21.28
C GLN A 930 49.94 -5.41 21.77
N LEU A 931 49.39 -4.29 21.30
CA LEU A 931 49.87 -2.96 21.66
C LEU A 931 49.55 -2.60 23.11
N LEU A 932 48.35 -2.95 23.61
CA LEU A 932 48.01 -2.79 25.04
C LEU A 932 48.98 -3.57 25.92
N LEU A 933 49.24 -4.83 25.56
CA LEU A 933 50.16 -5.65 26.33
C LEU A 933 51.58 -5.11 26.29
N HIS A 934 52.07 -4.71 25.12
CA HIS A 934 53.39 -4.12 24.97
C HIS A 934 53.55 -2.90 25.88
N TRP A 935 52.59 -1.96 25.83
CA TRP A 935 52.62 -0.74 26.65
C TRP A 935 52.61 -1.02 28.16
N VAL A 936 51.76 -1.93 28.63
CA VAL A 936 51.69 -2.27 30.07
C VAL A 936 52.98 -2.95 30.55
N LEU A 937 53.60 -3.79 29.71
CA LEU A 937 54.86 -4.45 30.04
C LEU A 937 56.05 -3.48 30.06
N THR A 938 56.12 -2.54 29.11
CA THR A 938 57.22 -1.55 29.05
C THR A 938 57.18 -0.56 30.20
N HIS A 939 56.00 -0.14 30.65
CA HIS A 939 55.85 0.83 31.76
C HIS A 939 55.63 0.18 33.13
N ARG A 940 55.81 -1.15 33.22
CA ARG A 940 55.57 -1.91 34.46
C ARG A 940 56.43 -1.43 35.63
N GLU A 941 57.73 -1.25 35.39
CA GLU A 941 58.67 -0.83 36.45
C GLU A 941 58.47 0.63 36.82
N GLU A 942 58.21 1.49 35.81
CA GLU A 942 57.95 2.91 35.99
C GLU A 942 56.71 3.17 36.87
N HIS A 943 55.61 2.46 36.61
CA HIS A 943 54.36 2.63 37.36
C HIS A 943 54.19 1.66 38.55
N ARG A 944 55.19 0.80 38.84
CA ARG A 944 55.14 -0.20 39.93
C ARG A 944 53.88 -1.07 39.91
N ILE A 945 53.50 -1.58 38.73
CA ILE A 945 52.27 -2.37 38.56
C ILE A 945 52.39 -3.70 39.33
N ALA A 946 51.51 -3.90 40.31
CA ALA A 946 51.51 -5.09 41.17
C ALA A 946 51.02 -6.36 40.44
N VAL A 947 51.39 -7.53 40.97
CA VAL A 947 50.97 -8.84 40.43
C VAL A 947 49.45 -8.99 40.36
N GLY A 948 48.71 -8.41 41.32
CA GLY A 948 47.23 -8.40 41.31
C GLY A 948 46.64 -7.65 40.12
N GLU A 949 47.23 -6.51 39.75
CA GLU A 949 46.78 -5.69 38.62
C GLU A 949 47.10 -6.35 37.28
N LEU A 950 48.24 -7.04 37.17
CA LEU A 950 48.55 -7.85 35.98
C LEU A 950 47.55 -9.00 35.79
N LYS A 951 47.05 -9.60 36.87
CA LYS A 951 46.00 -10.62 36.81
C LYS A 951 44.64 -10.03 36.39
N LEU A 952 44.34 -8.81 36.81
CA LEU A 952 43.15 -8.09 36.33
C LEU A 952 43.25 -7.78 34.84
N PHE A 953 44.40 -7.26 34.40
CA PHE A 953 44.67 -6.97 33.00
C PHE A 953 44.61 -8.21 32.11
N GLU A 954 45.16 -9.35 32.55
CA GLU A 954 45.04 -10.64 31.84
C GLU A 954 43.56 -10.99 31.57
N LYS A 955 42.70 -10.83 32.58
CA LYS A 955 41.24 -11.04 32.41
C LYS A 955 40.61 -10.06 31.42
N MET A 956 41.04 -8.79 31.43
CA MET A 956 40.55 -7.78 30.51
C MET A 956 40.97 -8.09 29.07
N LEU A 957 42.23 -8.50 28.85
CA LEU A 957 42.71 -8.95 27.54
C LEU A 957 41.99 -10.21 27.06
N ASP A 958 41.69 -11.17 27.96
CA ASP A 958 40.89 -12.34 27.61
C ASP A 958 39.46 -11.96 27.18
N LYS A 959 38.82 -11.00 27.87
CA LYS A 959 37.51 -10.47 27.46
C LYS A 959 37.59 -9.78 26.09
N LEU A 960 38.55 -8.87 25.89
CA LEU A 960 38.78 -8.19 24.62
C LEU A 960 39.07 -9.18 23.49
N ARG A 961 39.84 -10.23 23.77
CA ARG A 961 40.09 -11.31 22.81
C ARG A 961 38.80 -11.99 22.41
N ASN A 962 38.00 -12.39 23.40
CA ASN A 962 36.74 -13.07 23.12
C ASN A 962 35.81 -12.20 22.26
N ILE A 963 35.75 -10.90 22.52
CA ILE A 963 35.02 -9.93 21.69
C ILE A 963 35.64 -9.89 20.28
N LEU A 964 36.96 -9.68 20.15
CA LEU A 964 37.67 -9.65 18.87
C LEU A 964 37.43 -10.90 18.03
N THR A 965 37.39 -12.09 18.64
CA THR A 965 37.27 -13.36 17.90
C THR A 965 35.85 -13.74 17.53
N HIS A 966 34.84 -13.29 18.29
CA HIS A 966 33.44 -13.68 18.06
C HIS A 966 32.64 -12.57 17.34
N ASP A 967 32.95 -11.31 17.60
CA ASP A 967 32.14 -10.17 17.16
C ASP A 967 32.76 -9.39 15.98
N TYR A 968 34.04 -9.60 15.68
CA TYR A 968 34.75 -8.91 14.59
C TYR A 968 35.28 -9.93 13.57
N THR A 969 35.15 -9.60 12.29
CA THR A 969 35.63 -10.42 11.19
C THR A 969 36.84 -9.79 10.51
N PHE A 970 37.89 -10.58 10.27
CA PHE A 970 39.18 -10.09 9.74
C PHE A 970 39.65 -10.87 8.51
N GLU A 971 40.53 -10.26 7.71
CA GLU A 971 41.23 -10.94 6.62
C GLU A 971 42.13 -12.07 7.14
N PRO A 972 42.24 -13.20 6.42
CA PRO A 972 43.11 -14.32 6.79
C PRO A 972 44.58 -13.89 6.65
N GLY A 973 45.28 -13.70 7.78
CA GLY A 973 46.72 -13.40 7.77
C GLY A 973 47.32 -12.75 9.03
N LEU A 974 46.52 -12.23 9.97
CA LEU A 974 47.02 -11.71 11.25
C LEU A 974 46.67 -12.68 12.39
N CYS A 975 47.63 -13.50 12.80
CA CYS A 975 47.45 -14.48 13.86
C CYS A 975 47.77 -13.86 15.23
N PHE A 976 46.75 -13.53 16.01
CA PHE A 976 46.92 -13.33 17.45
C PHE A 976 47.40 -14.64 18.09
N ASN A 977 48.64 -14.73 18.57
CA ASN A 977 49.17 -15.91 19.28
C ASN A 977 48.90 -15.80 20.79
N PRO A 978 47.85 -16.46 21.33
CA PRO A 978 47.43 -16.29 22.73
C PRO A 978 48.47 -16.86 23.70
N LEU A 979 49.20 -17.89 23.28
CA LEU A 979 50.19 -18.57 24.11
C LEU A 979 51.41 -17.69 24.34
N PHE A 980 51.89 -17.01 23.30
CA PHE A 980 53.03 -16.09 23.40
C PHE A 980 52.78 -14.97 24.43
N TYR A 981 51.62 -14.33 24.34
CA TYR A 981 51.25 -13.23 25.23
C TYR A 981 51.00 -13.67 26.67
N ARG A 982 50.42 -14.86 26.85
CA ARG A 982 50.22 -15.45 28.17
C ARG A 982 51.55 -15.81 28.84
N CYS A 983 52.51 -16.33 28.08
CA CYS A 983 53.88 -16.56 28.56
C CYS A 983 54.53 -15.26 29.04
N LYS A 984 54.40 -14.16 28.29
CA LYS A 984 54.94 -12.85 28.67
C LYS A 984 54.35 -12.31 29.98
N LEU A 985 53.06 -12.51 30.23
CA LEU A 985 52.43 -12.14 31.51
C LEU A 985 52.83 -13.05 32.67
N ILE A 986 53.07 -14.34 32.43
CA ILE A 986 53.60 -15.28 33.45
C ILE A 986 55.03 -14.88 33.83
N GLU A 987 55.89 -14.61 32.84
CA GLU A 987 57.25 -14.10 33.03
C GLU A 987 57.23 -12.79 33.84
N ALA A 988 56.36 -11.84 33.48
CA ALA A 988 56.23 -10.57 34.18
C ALA A 988 55.75 -10.73 35.63
N ARG A 989 55.01 -11.79 35.98
CA ARG A 989 54.60 -12.04 37.38
C ARG A 989 55.69 -12.70 38.23
N GLY A 990 56.76 -13.20 37.62
CA GLY A 990 57.77 -14.02 38.31
C GLY A 990 57.27 -15.42 38.69
N GLU A 991 56.22 -15.90 38.02
CA GLU A 991 55.65 -17.24 38.21
C GLU A 991 56.40 -18.25 37.30
N GLU A 992 56.60 -19.50 37.75
CA GLU A 992 57.21 -20.52 36.89
C GLU A 992 56.30 -20.85 35.70
N LEU A 993 56.87 -20.85 34.48
CA LEU A 993 56.15 -21.29 33.29
C LEU A 993 55.70 -22.76 33.45
N PRO A 994 54.40 -23.05 33.22
CA PRO A 994 53.90 -24.42 33.18
C PRO A 994 54.69 -25.29 32.21
N SER A 995 54.97 -26.54 32.58
CA SER A 995 55.84 -27.46 31.83
C SER A 995 55.42 -27.69 30.36
N PHE A 996 54.14 -27.56 30.03
CA PHE A 996 53.62 -27.68 28.66
C PHE A 996 53.88 -26.44 27.78
N LEU A 997 54.26 -25.29 28.35
CA LEU A 997 54.64 -24.06 27.63
C LEU A 997 56.16 -23.92 27.44
N LYS A 998 56.95 -24.86 27.99
CA LYS A 998 58.42 -24.91 27.82
C LYS A 998 58.87 -25.57 26.51
N MET A 999 57.94 -25.94 25.62
CA MET A 999 58.27 -26.48 24.29
C MET A 999 58.38 -25.36 23.23
N PRO A 1000 59.38 -25.39 22.34
CA PRO A 1000 59.56 -24.36 21.33
C PRO A 1000 58.43 -24.45 20.29
N VAL A 1001 57.52 -23.48 20.30
CA VAL A 1001 56.52 -23.32 19.24
C VAL A 1001 57.24 -22.80 18.00
N ARG A 1002 57.47 -23.65 16.99
CA ARG A 1002 57.83 -23.19 15.65
C ARG A 1002 56.61 -22.51 15.04
N VAL A 1003 56.67 -21.19 14.91
CA VAL A 1003 55.75 -20.41 14.08
C VAL A 1003 56.39 -20.31 12.70
N GLU A 1004 55.89 -21.06 11.72
CA GLU A 1004 56.23 -20.83 10.32
C GLU A 1004 55.42 -19.62 9.83
N GLY A 1005 56.10 -18.55 9.42
CA GLY A 1005 55.51 -17.52 8.56
C GLY A 1005 55.38 -16.09 9.08
N GLU A 1006 56.01 -15.70 10.20
CA GLU A 1006 56.11 -14.27 10.55
C GLU A 1006 57.54 -13.76 10.37
N THR A 1007 57.75 -12.97 9.32
CA THR A 1007 58.89 -12.08 9.19
C THR A 1007 59.00 -11.17 10.41
N GLU A 1008 60.18 -11.19 11.02
CA GLU A 1008 60.65 -10.33 12.09
C GLU A 1008 60.07 -8.91 12.04
N LEU A 1009 59.21 -8.57 13.01
CA LEU A 1009 59.10 -7.19 13.48
C LEU A 1009 60.15 -7.01 14.57
N ARG A 1010 61.36 -6.63 14.15
CA ARG A 1010 62.28 -5.88 15.01
C ARG A 1010 61.71 -4.46 15.18
N VAL A 1011 61.16 -4.20 16.36
CA VAL A 1011 61.33 -2.93 17.09
C VAL A 1011 61.62 -3.31 18.53
#